data_AF-A0A7G7BGE7-F1
#
_entry.id   AF-A0A7G7BGE7-F1
#
_cell.length_a   1.000
_cell.length_b   1.000
_cell.length_c   1.000
_cell.angle_alpha   90.00
_cell.angle_beta   90.00
_cell.angle_gamma   90.00
#
_symmetry.space_group_name_H-M   'P 1'
#
loop_
_entity.id
_entity.type
_entity.pdbx_description
1 polymer ?
#
loop_
_entity_poly.entity_id
_entity_poly.type
_entity_poly.pdbx_seq_one_letter_code
_entity_poly.pdbx_strand_id
1 'polypeptide(L)'
;MPKYPASNDAAEPCASHSTPELNRTGWDRAAVRLLAKMLGEFAYEEVIEPAAVGKGDKSGDTYSLPLDDGATLRFRARRGVYGSWRVEAGSITEITAGSTTAIDADTTGNNAGSATANAGSATAINAAHRAQDDAGSPAEAAGNPRSVPRPFRDPLQFLARAHRLLGIDGATLGHLIREVTTTLAADARLDHNAVSAARLAELDYAELEGHQTGHPWLVANKGRLGFSAEDMACFAPEARRAVRLPWIAVSTRIAGYRGVPRLATPEQLYAQELDPSVRRSFDAALRARGLDPREYLFLPVHPWQWDEWIVPHFAPAIADGDIVRLHPDGDLRLPQQSIRTFTNVARKDRHTVKLPLSILNTLVWRGLPTERTLAAPAVTAWVQGRCESDPFLRDTCGVILLGEVASVAVEHPLYDLLPETPYQFKEILGAIWREPLHTRLAAGERARTLASLLHTDPEGRAFVAELVTRSGLAPTVWLTRLFGALLPPLLHFLYRYGTVFSPHGENAIVVFDDQDVPVRLAIKDFVDDVNISARPLPEHDSMPDAVRRILLTESPTFLTQFIHSGLFVGVFRYLSPLCEEQLGVPEDEFWSLVRAEIVRHHARFPELKDRFEMFDMLTPRIERLCLNRNRLHVDGYRDRSQRPHAAVHGTVPNPLHPLGRVGG
;
A
#
# COMPACT_ATOMS: atom_id res chain seq x y z
N MET A 1 18.07 46.09 11.07
CA MET A 1 17.55 44.72 11.23
C MET A 1 16.04 44.80 11.38
N PRO A 2 15.24 44.43 10.38
CA PRO A 2 13.81 44.29 10.59
C PRO A 2 13.57 43.08 11.48
N LYS A 3 12.85 43.27 12.59
CA LYS A 3 12.39 42.18 13.44
C LYS A 3 11.35 41.39 12.65
N TYR A 4 11.66 40.15 12.30
CA TYR A 4 10.64 39.16 11.95
C TYR A 4 9.61 39.16 13.08
N PRO A 5 8.31 39.37 12.82
CA PRO A 5 7.32 39.08 13.83
C PRO A 5 7.39 37.57 14.05
N ALA A 6 7.84 37.17 15.24
CA ALA A 6 7.72 35.80 15.71
C ALA A 6 6.25 35.40 15.52
N SER A 7 6.00 34.48 14.61
CA SER A 7 4.69 33.84 14.47
C SER A 7 4.47 33.03 15.75
N ASN A 8 3.86 33.64 16.76
CA ASN A 8 3.31 32.94 17.91
C ASN A 8 2.00 32.21 17.52
N ASP A 9 2.03 31.49 16.40
CA ASP A 9 1.16 30.35 16.13
C ASP A 9 2.01 29.11 16.40
N ALA A 10 2.46 28.95 17.65
CA ALA A 10 3.02 27.68 18.09
C ALA A 10 1.87 26.67 17.99
N ALA A 11 1.87 25.86 16.93
CA ALA A 11 1.14 24.61 16.92
C ALA A 11 1.44 23.92 18.26
N GLU A 12 0.41 23.51 19.01
CA GLU A 12 0.63 22.78 20.25
C GLU A 12 1.62 21.64 19.97
N PRO A 13 2.75 21.56 20.72
CA PRO A 13 3.82 20.62 20.43
C PRO A 13 3.25 19.20 20.27
N CYS A 14 3.75 18.50 19.26
CA CYS A 14 2.97 17.46 18.61
C CYS A 14 2.92 16.12 19.38
N ALA A 15 3.74 15.94 20.42
CA ALA A 15 3.56 14.90 21.45
C ALA A 15 4.67 14.97 22.51
N SER A 16 4.42 14.30 23.62
CA SER A 16 5.43 13.81 24.57
C SER A 16 6.45 12.89 23.86
N HIS A 17 7.73 12.98 24.22
CA HIS A 17 8.79 12.07 23.74
C HIS A 17 8.64 10.61 24.21
N SER A 18 7.59 10.28 24.97
CA SER A 18 7.29 8.92 25.41
C SER A 18 6.73 8.06 24.28
N THR A 19 7.25 6.85 24.12
CA THR A 19 6.79 5.83 23.15
C THR A 19 6.24 4.59 23.85
N PRO A 20 5.13 4.69 24.63
CA PRO A 20 4.59 3.56 25.40
C PRO A 20 4.20 2.35 24.54
N GLU A 21 3.90 2.57 23.25
CA GLU A 21 3.61 1.53 22.27
C GLU A 21 4.82 0.64 21.96
N LEU A 22 6.06 1.15 22.12
CA LEU A 22 7.30 0.44 21.83
C LEU A 22 7.81 -0.32 23.05
N ASN A 23 7.05 -1.33 23.48
CA ASN A 23 7.45 -2.28 24.52
C ASN A 23 7.69 -3.67 23.93
N ARG A 24 8.38 -4.55 24.67
CA ARG A 24 8.79 -5.87 24.16
C ARG A 24 7.59 -6.72 23.71
N THR A 25 6.49 -6.69 24.45
CA THR A 25 5.29 -7.48 24.13
C THR A 25 4.61 -6.99 22.84
N GLY A 26 4.45 -5.67 22.68
CA GLY A 26 3.91 -5.08 21.45
C GLY A 26 4.81 -5.34 20.24
N TRP A 27 6.12 -5.13 20.41
CA TRP A 27 7.11 -5.39 19.37
C TRP A 27 7.11 -6.84 18.91
N ASP A 28 7.15 -7.81 19.83
CA ASP A 28 7.17 -9.24 19.50
C ASP A 28 5.92 -9.69 18.74
N ARG A 29 4.77 -9.10 19.08
CA ARG A 29 3.49 -9.37 18.41
C ARG A 29 3.49 -8.84 16.98
N ALA A 30 3.96 -7.61 16.77
CA ALA A 30 4.11 -7.05 15.43
C ALA A 30 5.15 -7.83 14.61
N ALA A 31 6.31 -8.13 15.20
CA ALA A 31 7.43 -8.81 14.56
C ALA A 31 7.06 -10.19 14.03
N VAL A 32 6.41 -11.02 14.84
CA VAL A 32 6.06 -12.39 14.41
C VAL A 32 5.01 -12.40 13.29
N ARG A 33 4.03 -11.47 13.32
CA ARG A 33 3.04 -11.33 12.24
C ARG A 33 3.68 -10.83 10.95
N LEU A 34 4.57 -9.84 11.05
CA LEU A 34 5.26 -9.31 9.88
C LEU A 34 6.23 -10.33 9.26
N LEU A 35 6.91 -11.14 10.08
CA LEU A 35 7.74 -12.24 9.60
C LEU A 35 6.90 -13.30 8.86
N ALA A 36 5.76 -13.69 9.41
CA ALA A 36 4.85 -14.63 8.75
C ALA A 36 4.37 -14.10 7.40
N LYS A 37 3.96 -12.83 7.36
CA LYS A 37 3.63 -12.12 6.11
C LYS A 37 4.81 -12.09 5.15
N MET A 38 6.02 -11.79 5.63
CA MET A 38 7.22 -11.72 4.82
C MET A 38 7.53 -13.06 4.15
N LEU A 39 7.52 -14.16 4.92
CA LEU A 39 7.72 -15.50 4.37
C LEU A 39 6.62 -15.88 3.38
N GLY A 40 5.35 -15.58 3.69
CA GLY A 40 4.22 -15.89 2.81
C GLY A 40 4.26 -15.13 1.49
N GLU A 41 4.46 -13.81 1.54
CA GLU A 41 4.46 -12.96 0.34
C GLU A 41 5.73 -13.13 -0.48
N PHE A 42 6.90 -13.37 0.14
CA PHE A 42 8.12 -13.69 -0.59
C PHE A 42 8.03 -15.07 -1.25
N ALA A 43 7.37 -16.06 -0.61
CA ALA A 43 7.13 -17.35 -1.24
C ALA A 43 6.07 -17.30 -2.34
N TYR A 44 5.06 -16.42 -2.21
CA TYR A 44 4.08 -16.16 -3.27
C TYR A 44 4.73 -15.56 -4.51
N GLU A 45 5.62 -14.57 -4.32
CA GLU A 45 6.35 -13.89 -5.40
C GLU A 45 7.59 -14.66 -5.90
N GLU A 46 7.84 -15.87 -5.40
CA GLU A 46 9.03 -16.68 -5.71
C GLU A 46 10.35 -15.89 -5.51
N VAL A 47 10.39 -15.07 -4.46
CA VAL A 47 11.63 -14.50 -3.91
C VAL A 47 12.35 -15.55 -3.06
N ILE A 48 11.58 -16.43 -2.41
CA ILE A 48 12.07 -17.62 -1.69
C ILE A 48 11.27 -18.84 -2.12
N GLU A 49 11.85 -20.02 -1.95
CA GLU A 49 11.22 -21.30 -2.29
C GLU A 49 11.26 -22.27 -1.10
N PRO A 50 10.30 -22.20 -0.16
CA PRO A 50 10.24 -23.13 0.95
C PRO A 50 9.97 -24.57 0.50
N ALA A 51 10.76 -25.52 0.99
CA ALA A 51 10.62 -26.94 0.67
C ALA A 51 9.73 -27.66 1.69
N ALA A 52 8.76 -28.44 1.21
CA ALA A 52 7.92 -29.27 2.07
C ALA A 52 8.76 -30.32 2.81
N VAL A 53 8.56 -30.45 4.12
CA VAL A 53 9.19 -31.48 4.94
C VAL A 53 8.34 -32.76 4.80
N GLY A 54 8.95 -33.86 4.33
CA GLY A 54 8.25 -35.06 3.82
C GLY A 54 7.18 -35.71 4.74
N LYS A 55 6.39 -36.65 4.15
CA LYS A 55 5.13 -37.30 4.59
C LYS A 55 5.05 -37.96 6.00
N GLY A 56 5.91 -37.61 6.96
CA GLY A 56 5.83 -38.02 8.36
C GLY A 56 4.97 -37.10 9.24
N ASP A 57 4.67 -35.89 8.76
CA ASP A 57 3.71 -34.98 9.40
C ASP A 57 2.31 -35.29 8.86
N LYS A 58 1.34 -35.58 9.74
CA LYS A 58 -0.02 -35.99 9.37
C LYS A 58 -0.80 -34.89 8.62
N SER A 59 -0.30 -33.66 8.59
CA SER A 59 -0.91 -32.50 7.92
C SER A 59 -0.37 -32.24 6.51
N GLY A 60 0.90 -32.55 6.21
CA GLY A 60 1.53 -32.15 4.94
C GLY A 60 1.82 -30.64 4.79
N ASP A 61 1.63 -29.84 5.84
CA ASP A 61 1.64 -28.38 5.81
C ASP A 61 2.93 -27.75 6.37
N THR A 62 3.94 -28.56 6.68
CA THR A 62 5.21 -28.11 7.26
C THR A 62 6.27 -27.88 6.17
N TYR A 63 6.87 -26.69 6.19
CA TYR A 63 7.88 -26.24 5.25
C TYR A 63 9.20 -25.92 5.94
N SER A 64 10.27 -25.96 5.16
CA SER A 64 11.63 -25.62 5.58
C SER A 64 12.29 -24.66 4.60
N LEU A 65 13.12 -23.75 5.14
CA LEU A 65 13.85 -22.76 4.38
C LEU A 65 15.28 -22.63 4.95
N PRO A 66 16.32 -23.06 4.21
CA PRO A 66 17.70 -22.87 4.63
C PRO A 66 18.09 -21.39 4.58
N LEU A 67 18.88 -20.93 5.55
CA LEU A 67 19.42 -19.56 5.64
C LEU A 67 20.90 -19.50 5.24
N ASP A 68 21.43 -18.29 5.05
CA ASP A 68 22.80 -18.07 4.53
C ASP A 68 23.91 -18.48 5.50
N ASP A 69 23.58 -18.68 6.77
CA ASP A 69 24.51 -19.07 7.84
C ASP A 69 24.42 -20.56 8.21
N GLY A 70 23.70 -21.35 7.40
CA GLY A 70 23.53 -22.79 7.59
C GLY A 70 22.45 -23.19 8.58
N ALA A 71 21.76 -22.24 9.22
CA ALA A 71 20.54 -22.55 9.96
C ALA A 71 19.37 -22.85 9.00
N THR A 72 18.32 -23.48 9.51
CA THR A 72 17.10 -23.77 8.74
C THR A 72 15.89 -23.29 9.51
N LEU A 73 15.07 -22.45 8.88
CA LEU A 73 13.73 -22.14 9.38
C LEU A 73 12.78 -23.29 9.07
N ARG A 74 11.88 -23.60 10.01
CA ARG A 74 10.73 -24.48 9.82
C ARG A 74 9.47 -23.77 10.26
N PHE A 75 8.40 -23.91 9.50
CA PHE A 75 7.12 -23.29 9.77
C PHE A 75 5.99 -24.07 9.11
N ARG A 76 4.77 -23.94 9.63
CA ARG A 76 3.56 -24.41 8.97
C ARG A 76 3.00 -23.31 8.07
N ALA A 77 2.50 -23.70 6.90
CA ALA A 77 1.81 -22.79 6.02
C ALA A 77 0.66 -23.49 5.29
N ARG A 78 -0.44 -22.78 5.10
CA ARG A 78 -1.54 -23.23 4.25
C ARG A 78 -1.39 -22.62 2.86
N ARG A 79 -1.51 -23.46 1.83
CA ARG A 79 -1.61 -23.04 0.42
C ARG A 79 -3.07 -22.71 0.10
N GLY A 80 -3.30 -21.58 -0.57
CA GLY A 80 -4.63 -21.12 -0.97
C GLY A 80 -4.73 -20.80 -2.46
N VAL A 81 -5.83 -20.18 -2.86
CA VAL A 81 -6.07 -19.72 -4.24
C VAL A 81 -4.98 -18.77 -4.75
N TYR A 82 -4.85 -18.67 -6.08
CA TYR A 82 -3.75 -17.96 -6.75
C TYR A 82 -2.35 -18.45 -6.32
N GLY A 83 -2.23 -19.60 -5.66
CA GLY A 83 -0.96 -20.07 -5.11
C GLY A 83 -0.49 -19.29 -3.88
N SER A 84 -1.41 -18.63 -3.17
CA SER A 84 -1.10 -17.87 -1.95
C SER A 84 -0.51 -18.74 -0.85
N TRP A 85 0.32 -18.14 0.00
CA TRP A 85 0.83 -18.75 1.21
C TRP A 85 0.29 -18.04 2.45
N ARG A 86 -0.23 -18.80 3.41
CA ARG A 86 -0.60 -18.32 4.74
C ARG A 86 0.27 -19.00 5.78
N VAL A 87 1.34 -18.34 6.20
CA VAL A 87 2.27 -18.86 7.22
C VAL A 87 1.67 -18.67 8.60
N GLU A 88 1.65 -19.73 9.41
CA GLU A 88 1.18 -19.64 10.80
C GLU A 88 2.28 -19.02 11.68
N ALA A 89 2.07 -17.78 12.10
CA ALA A 89 3.08 -16.98 12.82
C ALA A 89 3.69 -17.69 14.05
N GLY A 90 2.87 -18.40 14.83
CA GLY A 90 3.33 -19.13 16.03
C GLY A 90 4.16 -20.38 15.74
N SER A 91 4.19 -20.86 14.49
CA SER A 91 4.88 -22.10 14.11
C SER A 91 6.33 -21.90 13.68
N ILE A 92 6.78 -20.64 13.52
CA ILE A 92 8.09 -20.32 12.95
C ILE A 92 9.19 -20.63 13.97
N THR A 93 10.03 -21.58 13.61
CA THR A 93 11.15 -22.07 14.42
C THR A 93 12.42 -22.14 13.59
N GLU A 94 13.55 -22.13 14.27
CA GLU A 94 14.88 -22.26 13.69
C GLU A 94 15.59 -23.49 14.26
N ILE A 95 16.36 -24.15 13.39
CA ILE A 95 17.24 -25.27 13.72
C ILE A 95 18.64 -24.92 13.22
N THR A 96 19.59 -24.78 14.15
CA THR A 96 21.01 -24.61 13.82
C THR A 96 21.64 -26.00 13.65
N ALA A 97 22.44 -26.21 12.60
CA ALA A 97 23.31 -27.38 12.54
C ALA A 97 24.28 -27.33 13.74
N GLY A 98 24.33 -28.39 14.55
CA GLY A 98 25.21 -28.44 15.73
C GLY A 98 26.65 -28.15 15.32
N SER A 99 27.28 -27.15 15.95
CA SER A 99 28.71 -26.93 15.78
C SER A 99 29.45 -28.15 16.34
N THR A 100 30.08 -28.95 15.49
CA THR A 100 31.19 -29.80 15.91
C THR A 100 32.37 -28.89 16.18
N THR A 101 32.41 -28.25 17.36
CA THR A 101 33.66 -27.73 17.90
C THR A 101 34.48 -28.93 18.35
N ALA A 102 35.49 -29.30 17.56
CA ALA A 102 36.57 -30.16 18.01
C ALA A 102 37.22 -29.48 19.22
N ILE A 103 37.11 -30.14 20.38
CA ILE A 103 37.88 -29.80 21.58
C ILE A 103 39.25 -30.43 21.35
N ASP A 104 40.21 -29.64 20.90
CA ASP A 104 41.62 -29.99 21.10
C ASP A 104 41.99 -29.54 22.52
N ALA A 105 42.10 -30.51 23.41
CA ALA A 105 42.70 -30.35 24.72
C ALA A 105 44.12 -30.96 24.68
N ASP A 106 45.13 -30.10 24.54
CA ASP A 106 46.50 -30.21 25.06
C ASP A 106 47.33 -29.08 24.41
N THR A 107 48.20 -28.30 25.04
CA THR A 107 48.67 -28.18 26.43
C THR A 107 49.41 -26.83 26.49
N THR A 108 49.33 -26.14 27.63
CA THR A 108 50.37 -25.27 28.24
C THR A 108 51.13 -24.22 27.42
N GLY A 109 51.01 -22.97 27.88
CA GLY A 109 52.18 -22.25 28.40
C GLY A 109 52.82 -21.15 27.54
N ASN A 110 52.71 -19.94 28.07
CA ASN A 110 53.70 -18.85 28.01
C ASN A 110 53.92 -18.03 26.72
N ASN A 111 53.62 -16.74 26.92
CA ASN A 111 54.37 -15.54 26.55
C ASN A 111 54.64 -15.18 25.08
N ALA A 112 54.25 -13.94 24.80
CA ALA A 112 54.54 -13.17 23.60
C ALA A 112 56.05 -13.03 23.33
N GLY A 113 56.41 -13.16 22.06
CA GLY A 113 57.76 -12.96 21.56
C GLY A 113 57.86 -13.15 20.05
N SER A 114 57.45 -12.12 19.31
CA SER A 114 58.01 -11.63 18.03
C SER A 114 58.98 -12.52 17.21
N ALA A 115 58.69 -12.58 15.91
CA ALA A 115 59.60 -12.54 14.75
C ALA A 115 59.80 -13.83 13.91
N THR A 116 59.31 -13.71 12.67
CA THR A 116 59.98 -13.96 11.38
C THR A 116 60.61 -15.32 11.05
N ALA A 117 60.07 -15.85 9.94
CA ALA A 117 60.78 -16.29 8.74
C ALA A 117 61.30 -17.73 8.60
N ASN A 118 61.05 -18.18 7.37
CA ASN A 118 61.80 -19.13 6.53
C ASN A 118 61.51 -20.63 6.61
N ALA A 119 60.80 -21.08 5.56
CA ALA A 119 61.31 -21.86 4.43
C ALA A 119 61.79 -23.32 4.63
N GLY A 120 61.42 -24.13 3.63
CA GLY A 120 62.09 -25.39 3.26
C GLY A 120 61.39 -26.63 3.83
N SER A 121 60.38 -27.16 3.15
CA SER A 121 60.51 -28.18 2.10
C SER A 121 61.17 -29.49 2.54
N ALA A 122 60.36 -30.55 2.46
CA ALA A 122 60.60 -31.76 1.68
C ALA A 122 60.69 -33.08 2.45
N THR A 123 59.83 -33.99 1.97
CA THR A 123 60.02 -35.45 1.81
C THR A 123 60.22 -36.28 3.08
N ALA A 124 59.19 -37.03 3.48
CA ALA A 124 58.85 -38.37 2.98
C ALA A 124 59.73 -39.45 3.61
N ILE A 125 59.11 -40.48 4.17
CA ILE A 125 59.23 -41.89 3.74
C ILE A 125 58.49 -42.80 4.72
N ASN A 126 57.63 -43.62 4.09
CA ASN A 126 57.02 -44.88 4.50
C ASN A 126 57.80 -45.77 5.49
N ALA A 127 57.05 -46.46 6.36
CA ALA A 127 56.91 -47.93 6.41
C ALA A 127 56.22 -48.29 7.74
N ALA A 128 54.95 -48.70 7.76
CA ALA A 128 54.47 -50.08 7.57
C ALA A 128 55.09 -51.08 8.56
N HIS A 129 54.30 -51.54 9.54
CA HIS A 129 54.23 -52.96 9.89
C HIS A 129 52.93 -53.31 10.66
N ARG A 130 52.42 -54.50 10.31
CA ARG A 130 51.16 -55.14 10.66
C ARG A 130 51.18 -55.82 12.05
N ALA A 131 50.01 -55.95 12.67
CA ALA A 131 49.43 -57.17 13.27
C ALA A 131 48.06 -56.77 13.90
N GLN A 132 46.89 -57.16 13.37
CA GLN A 132 46.16 -58.43 13.44
C GLN A 132 45.57 -58.83 14.81
N ASP A 133 44.25 -59.07 14.78
CA ASP A 133 43.38 -59.89 15.66
C ASP A 133 42.95 -59.22 17.00
N ASP A 134 41.74 -59.35 17.54
CA ASP A 134 40.49 -60.03 17.17
C ASP A 134 39.30 -59.46 18.00
N ALA A 135 38.08 -59.69 17.51
CA ALA A 135 36.75 -59.78 18.16
C ALA A 135 36.34 -58.95 19.41
N GLY A 136 35.24 -58.20 19.26
CA GLY A 136 34.35 -57.75 20.36
C GLY A 136 33.11 -56.95 19.88
N SER A 137 31.90 -57.45 20.13
CA SER A 137 30.58 -56.94 19.70
C SER A 137 30.11 -55.63 20.40
N PRO A 138 29.05 -54.96 19.89
CA PRO A 138 28.91 -53.51 19.89
C PRO A 138 28.22 -52.93 21.13
N ALA A 139 28.73 -51.82 21.64
CA ALA A 139 28.05 -50.99 22.63
C ALA A 139 27.68 -49.63 21.99
N GLU A 140 26.37 -49.41 21.97
CA GLU A 140 25.68 -48.12 22.09
C GLU A 140 25.99 -47.00 21.09
N ALA A 141 25.01 -46.79 20.22
CA ALA A 141 24.83 -45.61 19.41
C ALA A 141 24.93 -44.33 20.26
N ALA A 142 26.04 -43.60 20.12
CA ALA A 142 26.13 -42.20 20.49
C ALA A 142 25.17 -41.40 19.59
N GLY A 143 23.99 -41.09 20.12
CA GLY A 143 23.02 -40.23 19.48
C GLY A 143 23.62 -38.85 19.23
N ASN A 144 23.76 -38.51 17.94
CA ASN A 144 24.07 -37.16 17.46
C ASN A 144 23.14 -36.15 18.19
N PRO A 145 23.64 -35.08 18.82
CA PRO A 145 22.77 -34.14 19.54
C PRO A 145 21.73 -33.58 18.57
N ARG A 146 20.47 -34.01 18.74
CA ARG A 146 19.34 -33.49 17.98
C ARG A 146 19.28 -31.99 18.18
N SER A 147 19.50 -31.23 17.10
CA SER A 147 19.32 -29.79 17.09
C SER A 147 17.88 -29.45 17.49
N VAL A 148 17.73 -28.80 18.65
CA VAL A 148 16.43 -28.46 19.23
C VAL A 148 15.86 -27.26 18.48
N PRO A 149 14.64 -27.34 17.90
CA PRO A 149 13.98 -26.19 17.29
C PRO A 149 13.75 -25.07 18.31
N ARG A 150 14.12 -23.83 17.96
CA ARG A 150 13.91 -22.63 18.79
C ARG A 150 12.93 -21.69 18.12
N PRO A 151 12.01 -21.02 18.83
CA PRO A 151 11.14 -20.02 18.20
C PRO A 151 11.94 -18.92 17.52
N PHE A 152 11.55 -18.56 16.30
CA PHE A 152 12.18 -17.49 15.53
C PHE A 152 11.11 -16.46 15.13
N ARG A 153 11.25 -15.22 15.60
CA ARG A 153 10.18 -14.20 15.55
C ARG A 153 10.61 -12.86 14.97
N ASP A 154 11.87 -12.73 14.57
CA ASP A 154 12.46 -11.45 14.21
C ASP A 154 12.63 -11.30 12.68
N PRO A 155 11.79 -10.49 12.00
CA PRO A 155 11.91 -10.25 10.58
C PRO A 155 13.18 -9.48 10.19
N LEU A 156 13.73 -8.64 11.08
CA LEU A 156 14.98 -7.91 10.82
C LEU A 156 16.17 -8.88 10.83
N GLN A 157 16.18 -9.79 11.80
CA GLN A 157 17.18 -10.84 11.86
C GLN A 157 17.08 -11.79 10.66
N PHE A 158 15.87 -12.09 10.17
CA PHE A 158 15.68 -12.87 8.94
C PHE A 158 16.30 -12.16 7.74
N LEU A 159 16.00 -10.88 7.52
CA LEU A 159 16.58 -10.12 6.41
C LEU A 159 18.12 -10.13 6.44
N ALA A 160 18.73 -9.93 7.61
CA ALA A 160 20.18 -9.95 7.75
C ALA A 160 20.80 -11.34 7.43
N ARG A 161 20.15 -12.41 7.88
CA ARG A 161 20.65 -13.80 7.76
C ARG A 161 20.24 -14.51 6.47
N ALA A 162 19.38 -13.89 5.68
CA ALA A 162 18.88 -14.40 4.41
C ALA A 162 19.19 -13.47 3.22
N HIS A 163 20.00 -12.43 3.38
CA HIS A 163 20.18 -11.42 2.31
C HIS A 163 20.76 -12.01 1.00
N ARG A 164 21.58 -13.06 1.05
CA ARG A 164 22.09 -13.75 -0.15
C ARG A 164 21.01 -14.63 -0.77
N LEU A 165 20.29 -15.40 0.05
CA LEU A 165 19.08 -16.12 -0.37
C LEU A 165 18.07 -15.20 -1.05
N LEU A 166 17.84 -14.02 -0.47
CA LEU A 166 16.91 -13.00 -0.96
C LEU A 166 17.46 -12.22 -2.15
N GLY A 167 18.71 -12.44 -2.58
CA GLY A 167 19.32 -11.76 -3.72
C GLY A 167 19.35 -10.23 -3.61
N ILE A 168 19.55 -9.68 -2.41
CA ILE A 168 19.56 -8.23 -2.15
C ILE A 168 20.97 -7.70 -1.88
N ASP A 169 21.29 -6.55 -2.50
CA ASP A 169 22.55 -5.85 -2.24
C ASP A 169 22.54 -5.12 -0.89
N GLY A 170 23.74 -4.78 -0.38
CA GLY A 170 23.89 -4.17 0.96
C GLY A 170 23.20 -2.80 1.10
N ALA A 171 23.15 -2.00 0.04
CA ALA A 171 22.46 -0.71 0.06
C ALA A 171 20.95 -0.89 0.21
N THR A 172 20.38 -1.80 -0.59
CA THR A 172 18.96 -2.15 -0.55
C THR A 172 18.59 -2.77 0.79
N LEU A 173 19.42 -3.69 1.31
CA LEU A 173 19.22 -4.30 2.61
C LEU A 173 19.17 -3.26 3.74
N GLY A 174 20.13 -2.33 3.78
CA GLY A 174 20.18 -1.30 4.83
C GLY A 174 18.93 -0.43 4.89
N HIS A 175 18.46 0.02 3.72
CA HIS A 175 17.23 0.80 3.64
C HIS A 175 15.97 -0.04 3.91
N LEU A 176 15.93 -1.30 3.47
CA LEU A 176 14.82 -2.21 3.74
C LEU A 176 14.68 -2.51 5.24
N ILE A 177 15.79 -2.73 5.94
CA ILE A 177 15.80 -2.89 7.42
C ILE A 177 15.18 -1.65 8.07
N ARG A 178 15.51 -0.44 7.61
CA ARG A 178 14.93 0.81 8.12
C ARG A 178 13.42 0.89 7.87
N GLU A 179 12.95 0.60 6.66
CA GLU A 179 11.51 0.63 6.35
C GLU A 179 10.72 -0.43 7.11
N VAL A 180 11.25 -1.65 7.24
CA VAL A 180 10.63 -2.73 8.01
C VAL A 180 10.61 -2.38 9.50
N THR A 181 11.68 -1.80 10.03
CA THR A 181 11.71 -1.28 11.42
C THR A 181 10.64 -0.23 11.66
N THR A 182 10.46 0.71 10.72
CA THR A 182 9.42 1.75 10.81
C THR A 182 8.02 1.16 10.67
N THR A 183 7.86 0.16 9.81
CA THR A 183 6.61 -0.61 9.67
C THR A 183 6.23 -1.32 10.97
N LEU A 184 7.19 -1.95 11.64
CA LEU A 184 6.98 -2.60 12.94
C LEU A 184 6.60 -1.61 14.04
N ALA A 185 7.23 -0.44 14.07
CA ALA A 185 6.87 0.62 15.02
C ALA A 185 5.42 1.10 14.82
N ALA A 186 5.00 1.26 13.56
CA ALA A 186 3.62 1.59 13.22
C ALA A 186 2.63 0.47 13.60
N ASP A 187 2.99 -0.79 13.36
CA ASP A 187 2.16 -1.94 13.75
C ASP A 187 2.03 -2.06 15.27
N ALA A 188 3.11 -1.80 16.03
CA ALA A 188 3.07 -1.77 17.49
C ALA A 188 2.16 -0.63 18.01
N ARG A 189 2.19 0.54 17.36
CA ARG A 189 1.29 1.67 17.68
C ARG A 189 -0.18 1.35 17.41
N LEU A 190 -0.46 0.69 16.28
CA LEU A 190 -1.81 0.24 15.93
C LEU A 190 -2.32 -0.77 16.95
N ASP A 191 -1.52 -1.78 17.29
CA ASP A 191 -1.86 -2.77 18.32
C ASP A 191 -2.11 -2.15 19.69
N HIS A 192 -1.27 -1.17 20.08
CA HIS A 192 -1.37 -0.52 21.39
C HIS A 192 -2.71 0.20 21.59
N ASN A 193 -3.31 0.71 20.51
CA ASN A 193 -4.56 1.46 20.54
C ASN A 193 -5.67 0.82 19.72
N ALA A 194 -5.58 -0.49 19.48
CA ALA A 194 -6.56 -1.23 18.72
C ALA A 194 -7.89 -1.28 19.46
N VAL A 195 -8.98 -1.35 18.68
CA VAL A 195 -10.35 -1.44 19.19
C VAL A 195 -11.06 -2.60 18.49
N SER A 196 -12.13 -3.09 19.08
CA SER A 196 -12.88 -4.22 18.54
C SER A 196 -13.50 -3.93 17.17
N ALA A 197 -13.74 -4.97 16.38
CA ALA A 197 -14.43 -4.89 15.10
C ALA A 197 -15.80 -4.21 15.22
N ALA A 198 -16.53 -4.50 16.31
CA ALA A 198 -17.81 -3.86 16.62
C ALA A 198 -17.67 -2.34 16.82
N ARG A 199 -16.60 -1.88 17.50
CA ARG A 199 -16.33 -0.45 17.65
C ARG A 199 -15.94 0.19 16.32
N LEU A 200 -15.11 -0.48 15.51
CA LEU A 200 -14.76 0.00 14.17
C LEU A 200 -15.98 0.15 13.28
N ALA A 201 -16.98 -0.73 13.41
CA ALA A 201 -18.19 -0.70 12.58
C ALA A 201 -19.03 0.57 12.84
N GLU A 202 -18.83 1.22 13.99
CA GLU A 202 -19.48 2.48 14.37
C GLU A 202 -18.73 3.74 13.96
N LEU A 203 -17.46 3.63 13.54
CA LEU A 203 -16.68 4.80 13.14
C LEU A 203 -17.18 5.35 11.79
N ASP A 204 -17.02 6.66 11.62
CA ASP A 204 -17.23 7.26 10.31
C ASP A 204 -16.06 6.92 9.35
N TYR A 205 -16.26 7.21 8.06
CA TYR A 205 -15.27 6.89 7.02
C TYR A 205 -13.87 7.46 7.32
N ALA A 206 -13.79 8.72 7.77
CA ALA A 206 -12.52 9.41 7.95
C ALA A 206 -11.75 8.89 9.17
N GLU A 207 -12.46 8.58 10.25
CA GLU A 207 -11.90 8.00 11.47
C GLU A 207 -11.46 6.55 11.26
N LEU A 208 -12.25 5.76 10.53
CA LEU A 208 -11.97 4.35 10.24
C LEU A 208 -10.64 4.16 9.47
N GLU A 209 -10.29 5.09 8.57
CA GLU A 209 -9.05 5.04 7.79
C GLU A 209 -7.79 4.98 8.66
N GLY A 210 -7.78 5.65 9.82
CA GLY A 210 -6.66 5.65 10.74
C GLY A 210 -6.46 4.33 11.52
N HIS A 211 -7.38 3.37 11.39
CA HIS A 211 -7.29 2.05 12.05
C HIS A 211 -6.79 0.93 11.14
N GLN A 212 -6.50 1.24 9.88
CA GLN A 212 -6.15 0.23 8.89
C GLN A 212 -4.67 -0.20 8.99
N THR A 213 -4.40 -1.48 8.68
CA THR A 213 -3.06 -2.10 8.86
C THR A 213 -2.15 -1.97 7.63
N GLY A 214 -2.48 -1.06 6.71
CA GLY A 214 -1.72 -0.81 5.48
C GLY A 214 -1.93 -1.86 4.39
N HIS A 215 -1.08 -1.83 3.36
CA HIS A 215 -1.22 -2.72 2.19
C HIS A 215 -1.02 -4.20 2.58
N PRO A 216 -1.95 -5.13 2.28
CA PRO A 216 -1.87 -6.52 2.75
C PRO A 216 -0.72 -7.29 2.11
N TRP A 217 -0.37 -6.97 0.86
CA TRP A 217 0.69 -7.62 0.08
C TRP A 217 2.12 -7.12 0.33
N LEU A 218 2.35 -5.81 0.33
CA LEU A 218 3.70 -5.26 0.57
C LEU A 218 4.15 -5.46 2.02
N VAL A 219 5.34 -6.01 2.22
CA VAL A 219 5.92 -6.22 3.56
C VAL A 219 6.29 -4.89 4.20
N ALA A 220 7.12 -4.10 3.53
CA ALA A 220 7.45 -2.73 3.94
C ALA A 220 6.35 -1.75 3.50
N ASN A 221 5.17 -1.85 4.11
CA ASN A 221 3.99 -1.05 3.73
C ASN A 221 3.84 0.28 4.47
N LYS A 222 4.70 0.52 5.46
CA LYS A 222 4.59 1.60 6.44
C LYS A 222 5.95 2.25 6.72
N GLY A 223 6.82 2.31 5.71
CA GLY A 223 8.18 2.84 5.80
C GLY A 223 8.30 4.37 5.93
N ARG A 224 7.53 5.14 5.14
CA ARG A 224 7.46 6.63 5.19
C ARG A 224 8.83 7.31 5.31
N LEU A 225 9.81 6.88 4.51
CA LEU A 225 11.15 7.42 4.56
C LEU A 225 11.12 8.92 4.23
N GLY A 226 11.56 9.72 5.19
CA GLY A 226 11.49 11.18 5.18
C GLY A 226 10.92 11.72 6.50
N PHE A 227 9.97 11.00 7.09
CA PHE A 227 9.42 11.36 8.40
C PHE A 227 10.37 11.03 9.56
N SER A 228 10.46 11.98 10.49
CA SER A 228 10.98 11.76 11.84
C SER A 228 9.92 11.07 12.72
N ALA A 229 10.31 10.74 13.96
CA ALA A 229 9.35 10.20 14.93
C ALA A 229 8.24 11.20 15.29
N GLU A 230 8.55 12.50 15.33
CA GLU A 230 7.55 13.54 15.59
C GLU A 230 6.58 13.67 14.42
N ASP A 231 7.09 13.65 13.19
CA ASP A 231 6.24 13.67 11.98
C ASP A 231 5.29 12.48 11.93
N MET A 232 5.78 11.29 12.30
CA MET A 232 4.94 10.10 12.41
C MET A 232 3.82 10.28 13.45
N ALA A 233 4.11 10.91 14.60
CA ALA A 233 3.11 11.17 15.63
C ALA A 233 2.09 12.25 15.22
N CYS A 234 2.44 13.14 14.29
CA CYS A 234 1.55 14.19 13.78
C CYS A 234 0.72 13.76 12.57
N PHE A 235 1.35 13.14 11.58
CA PHE A 235 0.85 13.07 10.21
C PHE A 235 0.60 11.64 9.73
N ALA A 236 1.08 10.61 10.43
CA ALA A 236 0.75 9.24 10.06
C ALA A 236 -0.74 8.97 10.31
N PRO A 237 -1.44 8.25 9.41
CA PRO A 237 -2.87 7.96 9.57
C PRO A 237 -3.17 7.24 10.90
N GLU A 238 -2.31 6.30 11.31
CA GLU A 238 -2.41 5.58 12.58
C GLU A 238 -2.26 6.45 13.83
N ALA A 239 -1.73 7.66 13.69
CA ALA A 239 -1.70 8.63 14.78
C ALA A 239 -3.09 9.19 15.09
N ARG A 240 -4.02 9.16 14.12
CA ARG A 240 -5.41 9.64 14.25
C ARG A 240 -5.51 11.06 14.81
N ARG A 241 -4.51 11.89 14.50
CA ARG A 241 -4.44 13.28 14.93
C ARG A 241 -5.00 14.18 13.84
N ALA A 242 -6.04 14.94 14.18
CA ALA A 242 -6.54 15.97 13.29
C ALA A 242 -5.58 17.17 13.29
N VAL A 243 -5.30 17.70 12.10
CA VAL A 243 -4.37 18.81 11.90
C VAL A 243 -5.04 19.95 11.14
N ARG A 244 -4.54 21.17 11.36
CA ARG A 244 -4.86 22.34 10.54
C ARG A 244 -3.76 22.51 9.51
N LEU A 245 -4.13 22.57 8.23
CA LEU A 245 -3.17 22.74 7.15
C LEU A 245 -2.86 24.23 6.97
N PRO A 246 -1.58 24.64 6.97
CA PRO A 246 -1.21 25.98 6.54
C PRO A 246 -1.54 26.17 5.06
N TRP A 247 -1.72 27.42 4.67
CA TRP A 247 -1.95 27.82 3.29
C TRP A 247 -0.75 28.62 2.77
N ILE A 248 -0.61 28.68 1.46
CA ILE A 248 0.33 29.56 0.77
C ILE A 248 -0.40 30.30 -0.34
N ALA A 249 0.11 31.48 -0.68
CA ALA A 249 -0.22 32.19 -1.90
C ALA A 249 0.92 31.97 -2.89
N VAL A 250 0.60 31.58 -4.12
CA VAL A 250 1.56 31.38 -5.20
C VAL A 250 1.20 32.23 -6.41
N SER A 251 2.17 32.98 -6.91
CA SER A 251 2.06 33.85 -8.07
C SER A 251 1.61 33.09 -9.30
N THR A 252 0.67 33.66 -10.05
CA THR A 252 0.18 33.10 -11.31
C THR A 252 1.25 33.01 -12.41
N ARG A 253 2.45 33.57 -12.17
CA ARG A 253 3.61 33.39 -13.05
C ARG A 253 4.13 31.96 -13.08
N ILE A 254 3.99 31.22 -11.97
CA ILE A 254 4.52 29.85 -11.81
C ILE A 254 3.42 28.85 -11.43
N ALA A 255 2.20 29.31 -11.17
CA ALA A 255 1.08 28.46 -10.78
C ALA A 255 -0.08 28.53 -11.77
N GLY A 256 -0.69 27.37 -12.05
CA GLY A 256 -1.85 27.23 -12.90
C GLY A 256 -3.04 26.61 -12.16
N TYR A 257 -4.22 27.24 -12.29
CA TYR A 257 -5.50 26.70 -11.83
C TYR A 257 -6.21 25.91 -12.93
N ARG A 258 -6.83 24.79 -12.56
CA ARG A 258 -7.77 24.04 -13.40
C ARG A 258 -8.97 23.60 -12.57
N GLY A 259 -10.15 23.56 -13.17
CA GLY A 259 -11.35 23.07 -12.53
C GLY A 259 -12.41 22.60 -13.52
N VAL A 260 -13.35 21.79 -13.03
CA VAL A 260 -14.55 21.38 -13.78
C VAL A 260 -15.46 22.59 -14.04
N PRO A 261 -16.46 22.53 -14.95
CA PRO A 261 -17.26 23.71 -15.31
C PRO A 261 -17.91 24.47 -14.13
N ARG A 262 -18.34 23.75 -13.08
CA ARG A 262 -18.92 24.34 -11.85
C ARG A 262 -17.89 25.04 -10.94
N LEU A 263 -16.60 24.80 -11.18
CA LEU A 263 -15.43 25.37 -10.51
C LEU A 263 -14.47 25.92 -11.57
N ALA A 264 -14.98 26.60 -12.60
CA ALA A 264 -14.16 27.10 -13.71
C ALA A 264 -13.14 28.17 -13.28
N THR A 265 -13.37 28.82 -12.14
CA THR A 265 -12.51 29.88 -11.59
C THR A 265 -12.08 29.56 -10.15
N PRO A 266 -10.88 30.01 -9.74
CA PRO A 266 -10.41 29.81 -8.36
C PRO A 266 -11.33 30.48 -7.33
N GLU A 267 -11.99 31.59 -7.68
CA GLU A 267 -12.98 32.27 -6.84
C GLU A 267 -14.14 31.36 -6.41
N GLN A 268 -14.62 30.50 -7.33
CA GLN A 268 -15.71 29.57 -7.08
C GLN A 268 -15.27 28.46 -6.12
N LEU A 269 -14.03 27.97 -6.24
CA LEU A 269 -13.46 27.03 -5.28
C LEU A 269 -13.32 27.68 -3.90
N TYR A 270 -12.72 28.87 -3.83
CA TYR A 270 -12.48 29.55 -2.54
C TYR A 270 -13.77 29.94 -1.83
N ALA A 271 -14.85 30.23 -2.56
CA ALA A 271 -16.16 30.49 -1.95
C ALA A 271 -16.75 29.26 -1.22
N GLN A 272 -16.32 28.05 -1.58
CA GLN A 272 -16.76 26.80 -0.96
C GLN A 272 -15.80 26.37 0.16
N GLU A 273 -14.50 26.58 -0.04
CA GLU A 273 -13.45 26.05 0.84
C GLU A 273 -13.00 27.02 1.93
N LEU A 274 -13.13 28.32 1.75
CA LEU A 274 -12.62 29.33 2.67
C LEU A 274 -13.74 30.23 3.20
N ASP A 275 -13.76 30.44 4.51
CA ASP A 275 -14.65 31.43 5.11
C ASP A 275 -14.28 32.84 4.62
N PRO A 276 -15.25 33.75 4.40
CA PRO A 276 -14.97 35.09 3.89
C PRO A 276 -13.98 35.90 4.74
N SER A 277 -13.91 35.66 6.06
CA SER A 277 -12.93 36.28 6.96
C SER A 277 -11.50 35.81 6.69
N VAL A 278 -11.30 34.50 6.51
CA VAL A 278 -10.01 33.88 6.19
C VAL A 278 -9.51 34.38 4.83
N ARG A 279 -10.40 34.45 3.82
CA ARG A 279 -10.03 35.00 2.51
C ARG A 279 -9.56 36.46 2.61
N ARG A 280 -10.27 37.29 3.39
CA ARG A 280 -9.86 38.70 3.60
C ARG A 280 -8.52 38.82 4.33
N SER A 281 -8.20 37.92 5.25
CA SER A 281 -6.91 37.96 5.95
C SER A 281 -5.75 37.51 5.06
N PHE A 282 -5.97 36.56 4.15
CA PHE A 282 -4.98 36.19 3.12
C PHE A 282 -4.68 37.37 2.19
N ASP A 283 -5.72 38.02 1.68
CA ASP A 283 -5.59 39.26 0.89
C ASP A 283 -4.81 40.35 1.64
N ALA A 284 -5.12 40.56 2.92
CA ALA A 284 -4.43 41.55 3.74
C ALA A 284 -2.94 41.21 3.95
N ALA A 285 -2.61 39.92 4.10
CA ALA A 285 -1.23 39.44 4.26
C ALA A 285 -0.38 39.69 3.00
N LEU A 286 -0.97 39.59 1.80
CA LEU A 286 -0.34 39.94 0.53
C LEU A 286 -0.19 41.45 0.35
N ARG A 287 -1.26 42.23 0.58
CA ARG A 287 -1.21 43.70 0.47
C ARG A 287 -0.21 44.33 1.44
N ALA A 288 -0.05 43.77 2.65
CA ALA A 288 0.95 44.21 3.62
C ALA A 288 2.41 44.04 3.12
N ARG A 289 2.63 43.21 2.10
CA ARG A 289 3.92 43.02 1.42
C ARG A 289 4.03 43.79 0.10
N GLY A 290 3.03 44.61 -0.23
CA GLY A 290 2.98 45.34 -1.51
C GLY A 290 2.59 44.47 -2.71
N LEU A 291 2.00 43.30 -2.48
CA LEU A 291 1.59 42.36 -3.53
C LEU A 291 0.09 42.50 -3.82
N ASP A 292 -0.32 42.34 -5.08
CA ASP A 292 -1.74 42.32 -5.47
C ASP A 292 -2.31 40.89 -5.31
N PRO A 293 -3.29 40.65 -4.42
CA PRO A 293 -3.91 39.33 -4.26
C PRO A 293 -4.50 38.74 -5.55
N ARG A 294 -4.80 39.55 -6.57
CA ARG A 294 -5.34 39.07 -7.86
C ARG A 294 -4.32 38.33 -8.71
N GLU A 295 -3.04 38.50 -8.43
CA GLU A 295 -1.93 37.82 -9.13
C GLU A 295 -1.51 36.52 -8.43
N TYR A 296 -2.29 36.04 -7.45
CA TYR A 296 -1.97 34.87 -6.64
C TYR A 296 -3.10 33.85 -6.59
N LEU A 297 -2.71 32.58 -6.53
CA LEU A 297 -3.56 31.45 -6.21
C LEU A 297 -3.28 30.98 -4.79
N PHE A 298 -4.33 30.65 -4.04
CA PHE A 298 -4.22 30.04 -2.71
C PHE A 298 -4.33 28.52 -2.80
N LEU A 299 -3.45 27.82 -2.07
CA LEU A 299 -3.54 26.38 -1.86
C LEU A 299 -3.04 25.98 -0.46
N PRO A 300 -3.60 24.92 0.14
CA PRO A 300 -3.06 24.34 1.36
C PRO A 300 -1.75 23.62 1.05
N VAL A 301 -0.90 23.49 2.06
CA VAL A 301 0.39 22.78 1.97
C VAL A 301 0.57 21.87 3.18
N HIS A 302 1.17 20.71 2.98
CA HIS A 302 1.54 19.84 4.10
C HIS A 302 2.67 20.51 4.89
N PRO A 303 2.59 20.65 6.23
CA PRO A 303 3.64 21.33 7.02
C PRO A 303 5.04 20.77 6.78
N TRP A 304 5.21 19.44 6.86
CA TRP A 304 6.47 18.77 6.53
C TRP A 304 6.99 19.08 5.11
N GLN A 305 6.10 19.11 4.10
CA GLN A 305 6.49 19.44 2.73
C GLN A 305 6.98 20.88 2.61
N TRP A 306 6.38 21.80 3.37
CA TRP A 306 6.81 23.19 3.43
C TRP A 306 8.25 23.30 3.94
N ASP A 307 8.53 22.70 5.10
CA ASP A 307 9.83 22.82 5.76
C ASP A 307 10.94 22.05 5.03
N GLU A 308 10.68 20.80 4.62
CA GLU A 308 11.71 19.91 4.08
C GLU A 308 11.95 20.06 2.57
N TRP A 309 10.94 20.52 1.82
CA TRP A 309 11.01 20.52 0.35
C TRP A 309 10.77 21.88 -0.27
N ILE A 310 9.70 22.59 0.11
CA ILE A 310 9.37 23.85 -0.57
C ILE A 310 10.36 24.95 -0.20
N VAL A 311 10.68 25.13 1.09
CA VAL A 311 11.65 26.16 1.50
C VAL A 311 13.02 25.94 0.85
N PRO A 312 13.63 24.73 0.84
CA PRO A 312 14.93 24.53 0.20
C PRO A 312 14.92 24.62 -1.33
N HIS A 313 13.88 24.11 -2.00
CA HIS A 313 13.87 24.00 -3.47
C HIS A 313 13.28 25.23 -4.16
N PHE A 314 12.33 25.91 -3.53
CA PHE A 314 11.72 27.14 -4.05
C PHE A 314 12.24 28.41 -3.33
N ALA A 315 13.41 28.36 -2.68
CA ALA A 315 13.98 29.51 -1.98
C ALA A 315 14.04 30.80 -2.84
N PRO A 316 14.41 30.76 -4.14
CA PRO A 316 14.36 31.95 -4.99
C PRO A 316 12.93 32.49 -5.17
N ALA A 317 11.96 31.62 -5.46
CA ALA A 317 10.56 32.03 -5.61
C ALA A 317 9.97 32.60 -4.31
N ILE A 318 10.39 32.09 -3.15
CA ILE A 318 10.00 32.67 -1.84
C ILE A 318 10.64 34.05 -1.66
N ALA A 319 11.92 34.20 -1.99
CA ALA A 319 12.63 35.48 -1.87
C ALA A 319 12.06 36.56 -2.80
N ASP A 320 11.64 36.17 -4.00
CA ASP A 320 11.02 37.04 -5.01
C ASP A 320 9.55 37.37 -4.69
N GLY A 321 8.97 36.74 -3.66
CA GLY A 321 7.56 36.90 -3.30
C GLY A 321 6.59 36.14 -4.21
N ASP A 322 7.09 35.30 -5.12
CA ASP A 322 6.26 34.40 -5.92
C ASP A 322 5.59 33.32 -5.05
N ILE A 323 6.14 33.00 -3.88
CA ILE A 323 5.51 32.12 -2.88
C ILE A 323 5.49 32.80 -1.52
N VAL A 324 4.30 32.98 -0.95
CA VAL A 324 4.09 33.61 0.35
C VAL A 324 3.36 32.66 1.31
N ARG A 325 3.96 32.41 2.47
CA ARG A 325 3.33 31.62 3.55
C ARG A 325 2.15 32.38 4.17
N LEU A 326 1.04 31.68 4.37
CA LEU A 326 -0.18 32.17 5.02
C LEU A 326 -0.51 31.34 6.26
N HIS A 327 -1.42 31.83 7.09
CA HIS A 327 -1.91 31.08 8.25
C HIS A 327 -2.92 29.98 7.84
N PRO A 328 -3.18 28.97 8.69
CA PRO A 328 -4.22 27.96 8.43
C PRO A 328 -5.63 28.55 8.29
N ASP A 329 -6.54 27.80 7.66
CA ASP A 329 -7.96 28.17 7.53
C ASP A 329 -8.81 27.89 8.78
N GLY A 330 -8.26 27.15 9.75
CA GLY A 330 -8.91 26.80 11.01
C GLY A 330 -9.57 25.42 11.02
N ASP A 331 -9.83 24.84 9.84
CA ASP A 331 -10.50 23.55 9.69
C ASP A 331 -9.59 22.38 10.08
N LEU A 332 -10.16 21.45 10.86
CA LEU A 332 -9.49 20.22 11.25
C LEU A 332 -9.66 19.14 10.18
N ARG A 333 -8.55 18.49 9.83
CA ARG A 333 -8.51 17.43 8.83
C ARG A 333 -7.72 16.23 9.31
N LEU A 334 -8.15 15.03 8.93
CA LEU A 334 -7.43 13.78 9.22
C LEU A 334 -6.64 13.30 7.99
N PRO A 335 -5.35 12.94 8.13
CA PRO A 335 -4.64 12.22 7.08
C PRO A 335 -5.28 10.85 6.86
N GLN A 336 -5.56 10.51 5.61
CA GLN A 336 -6.17 9.25 5.18
C GLN A 336 -5.09 8.21 4.87
N GLN A 337 -5.42 6.97 4.49
CA GLN A 337 -4.42 5.90 4.27
C GLN A 337 -3.29 6.27 3.27
N SER A 338 -3.58 7.17 2.31
CA SER A 338 -2.60 7.71 1.36
C SER A 338 -1.54 8.62 2.00
N ILE A 339 -1.71 8.96 3.29
CA ILE A 339 -0.97 9.91 4.13
C ILE A 339 -1.18 11.37 3.70
N ARG A 340 -1.09 11.63 2.41
CA ARG A 340 -1.09 12.98 1.81
C ARG A 340 -2.46 13.51 1.42
N THR A 341 -3.51 12.70 1.56
CA THR A 341 -4.90 13.11 1.38
C THR A 341 -5.52 13.38 2.73
N PHE A 342 -6.17 14.53 2.87
CA PHE A 342 -6.74 15.01 4.11
C PHE A 342 -8.25 15.15 3.96
N THR A 343 -9.00 14.45 4.81
CA THR A 343 -10.46 14.57 4.89
C THR A 343 -10.84 15.60 5.93
N ASN A 344 -11.73 16.53 5.57
CA ASN A 344 -12.23 17.55 6.48
C ASN A 344 -13.26 16.97 7.45
N VAL A 345 -12.93 16.99 8.74
CA VAL A 345 -13.80 16.47 9.81
C VAL A 345 -14.59 17.57 10.50
N ALA A 346 -14.16 18.83 10.40
CA ALA A 346 -14.89 19.98 10.90
C ALA A 346 -16.07 20.35 9.97
N ARG A 347 -15.87 20.22 8.65
CA ARG A 347 -16.81 20.59 7.59
C ARG A 347 -16.87 19.49 6.55
N LYS A 348 -17.73 18.49 6.80
CA LYS A 348 -17.87 17.28 5.96
C LYS A 348 -18.42 17.56 4.54
N ASP A 349 -18.91 18.78 4.31
CA ASP A 349 -19.35 19.32 3.03
C ASP A 349 -18.20 19.85 2.15
N ARG A 350 -17.02 20.09 2.73
CA ARG A 350 -15.84 20.60 2.00
C ARG A 350 -15.04 19.46 1.37
N HIS A 351 -14.31 19.80 0.30
CA HIS A 351 -13.54 18.83 -0.45
C HIS A 351 -12.43 18.17 0.40
N THR A 352 -12.12 16.93 0.06
CA THR A 352 -10.86 16.32 0.50
C THR A 352 -9.71 16.96 -0.27
N VAL A 353 -8.57 17.18 0.39
CA VAL A 353 -7.40 17.81 -0.25
C VAL A 353 -6.25 16.83 -0.35
N LYS A 354 -5.72 16.64 -1.55
CA LYS A 354 -4.56 15.79 -1.83
C LYS A 354 -3.37 16.69 -2.12
N LEU A 355 -2.30 16.49 -1.37
CA LEU A 355 -1.10 17.34 -1.37
C LEU A 355 0.14 16.54 -1.77
N PRO A 356 1.17 17.18 -2.34
CA PRO A 356 2.48 16.59 -2.43
C PRO A 356 3.05 16.32 -1.04
N LEU A 357 3.69 15.16 -0.90
CA LEU A 357 4.43 14.77 0.28
C LEU A 357 5.63 13.94 -0.17
N SER A 358 6.80 14.54 -0.26
CA SER A 358 8.00 13.91 -0.81
C SER A 358 8.67 12.94 0.17
N ILE A 359 7.89 12.00 0.70
CA ILE A 359 8.34 10.81 1.42
C ILE A 359 8.30 9.60 0.49
N LEU A 360 9.22 8.66 0.67
CA LEU A 360 9.16 7.35 0.00
C LEU A 360 8.35 6.40 0.87
N ASN A 361 7.21 5.95 0.37
CA ASN A 361 6.39 4.97 1.08
C ASN A 361 5.94 3.89 0.11
N THR A 362 6.00 2.62 0.51
CA THR A 362 5.78 1.45 -0.36
C THR A 362 6.78 1.37 -1.53
N LEU A 363 6.42 1.81 -2.73
CA LEU A 363 7.27 1.79 -3.93
C LEU A 363 7.52 3.18 -4.55
N VAL A 364 6.80 4.21 -4.12
CA VAL A 364 6.79 5.51 -4.82
C VAL A 364 6.96 6.70 -3.87
N TRP A 365 7.61 7.74 -4.35
CA TRP A 365 7.60 9.06 -3.73
C TRP A 365 6.18 9.63 -3.82
N ARG A 366 5.68 10.19 -2.71
CA ARG A 366 4.28 10.58 -2.58
C ARG A 366 4.02 12.04 -3.07
N GLY A 367 4.58 12.41 -4.22
CA GLY A 367 4.41 13.74 -4.86
C GLY A 367 3.26 13.83 -5.90
N LEU A 368 2.93 15.04 -6.36
CA LEU A 368 1.91 15.26 -7.41
C LEU A 368 2.55 15.72 -8.71
N PRO A 369 2.52 14.94 -9.81
CA PRO A 369 3.08 15.37 -11.09
C PRO A 369 2.34 16.58 -11.60
N THR A 370 3.08 17.61 -12.02
CA THR A 370 2.51 18.87 -12.49
C THR A 370 1.52 18.65 -13.63
N GLU A 371 1.90 17.89 -14.66
CA GLU A 371 1.04 17.59 -15.81
C GLU A 371 -0.23 16.83 -15.42
N ARG A 372 -0.12 15.84 -14.52
CA ARG A 372 -1.29 15.09 -14.01
C ARG A 372 -2.19 16.00 -13.17
N THR A 373 -1.61 16.85 -12.34
CA THR A 373 -2.35 17.80 -11.51
C THR A 373 -3.18 18.75 -12.37
N LEU A 374 -2.62 19.27 -13.46
CA LEU A 374 -3.33 20.11 -14.43
C LEU A 374 -4.46 19.34 -15.14
N ALA A 375 -4.27 18.06 -15.42
CA ALA A 375 -5.26 17.26 -16.16
C ALA A 375 -6.38 16.68 -15.27
N ALA A 376 -6.21 16.63 -13.95
CA ALA A 376 -7.13 15.94 -13.04
C ALA A 376 -8.62 16.34 -13.18
N PRO A 377 -8.97 17.64 -13.30
CA PRO A 377 -10.36 18.05 -13.53
C PRO A 377 -10.92 17.61 -14.88
N ALA A 378 -10.09 17.57 -15.93
CA ALA A 378 -10.51 17.13 -17.26
C ALA A 378 -10.75 15.60 -17.29
N VAL A 379 -9.87 14.82 -16.65
CA VAL A 379 -10.06 13.38 -16.47
C VAL A 379 -11.35 13.12 -15.69
N THR A 380 -11.56 13.84 -14.59
CA THR A 380 -12.78 13.73 -13.78
C THR A 380 -14.04 13.98 -14.61
N ALA A 381 -14.10 15.09 -15.34
CA ALA A 381 -15.25 15.43 -16.19
C ALA A 381 -15.52 14.34 -17.25
N TRP A 382 -14.46 13.76 -17.82
CA TRP A 382 -14.58 12.68 -18.80
C TRP A 382 -15.14 11.39 -18.17
N VAL A 383 -14.54 10.90 -17.08
CA VAL A 383 -14.98 9.65 -16.42
C VAL A 383 -16.41 9.79 -15.87
N GLN A 384 -16.71 10.89 -15.17
CA GLN A 384 -18.05 11.14 -14.64
C GLN A 384 -19.07 11.30 -15.76
N GLY A 385 -18.73 12.01 -16.85
CA GLY A 385 -19.59 12.13 -18.02
C GLY A 385 -19.94 10.78 -18.65
N ARG A 386 -19.02 9.80 -18.64
CA ARG A 386 -19.34 8.42 -19.08
C ARG A 386 -20.36 7.77 -18.18
N CYS A 387 -20.14 7.82 -16.88
CA CYS A 387 -21.08 7.28 -15.90
C CYS A 387 -22.47 7.93 -16.04
N GLU A 388 -22.54 9.25 -16.20
CA GLU A 388 -23.80 9.99 -16.34
C GLU A 388 -24.55 9.63 -17.61
N SER A 389 -23.84 9.31 -18.71
CA SER A 389 -24.43 8.91 -19.98
C SER A 389 -24.88 7.44 -20.04
N ASP A 390 -24.48 6.62 -19.08
CA ASP A 390 -24.76 5.18 -19.05
C ASP A 390 -25.78 4.84 -17.94
N PRO A 391 -27.02 4.46 -18.29
CA PRO A 391 -28.05 4.14 -17.30
C PRO A 391 -27.70 2.94 -16.41
N PHE A 392 -26.88 2.00 -16.88
CA PHE A 392 -26.47 0.88 -16.05
C PHE A 392 -25.53 1.34 -14.94
N LEU A 393 -24.52 2.14 -15.27
CA LEU A 393 -23.61 2.70 -14.27
C LEU A 393 -24.32 3.65 -13.31
N ARG A 394 -25.13 4.58 -13.84
CA ARG A 394 -25.80 5.63 -13.07
C ARG A 394 -26.94 5.11 -12.21
N ASP A 395 -27.87 4.35 -12.79
CA ASP A 395 -29.14 4.02 -12.13
C ASP A 395 -29.14 2.61 -11.53
N THR A 396 -28.50 1.64 -12.19
CA THR A 396 -28.46 0.27 -11.67
C THR A 396 -27.35 0.07 -10.65
N CYS A 397 -26.12 0.45 -10.99
CA CYS A 397 -24.98 0.31 -10.09
C CYS A 397 -24.94 1.43 -9.04
N GLY A 398 -25.44 2.62 -9.39
CA GLY A 398 -25.38 3.79 -8.52
C GLY A 398 -23.95 4.20 -8.19
N VAL A 399 -22.96 3.84 -9.00
CA VAL A 399 -21.54 3.98 -8.64
C VAL A 399 -21.19 5.43 -8.32
N ILE A 400 -20.51 5.64 -7.18
CA ILE A 400 -20.07 6.97 -6.77
C ILE A 400 -18.65 7.18 -7.25
N LEU A 401 -18.46 8.14 -8.15
CA LEU A 401 -17.15 8.53 -8.65
C LEU A 401 -16.73 9.83 -7.95
N LEU A 402 -15.83 9.74 -6.97
CA LEU A 402 -15.33 10.89 -6.21
C LEU A 402 -14.28 11.65 -7.03
N GLY A 403 -14.72 12.66 -7.78
CA GLY A 403 -13.92 13.39 -8.74
C GLY A 403 -12.90 14.34 -8.15
N GLU A 404 -11.75 14.46 -8.81
CA GLU A 404 -10.71 15.47 -8.58
C GLU A 404 -11.09 16.73 -9.36
N VAL A 405 -11.94 17.58 -8.76
CA VAL A 405 -12.74 18.60 -9.45
C VAL A 405 -12.06 19.94 -9.60
N ALA A 406 -11.00 20.21 -8.84
CA ALA A 406 -10.17 21.39 -8.99
C ALA A 406 -8.72 21.09 -8.61
N SER A 407 -7.79 21.85 -9.17
CA SER A 407 -6.38 21.74 -8.87
C SER A 407 -5.63 23.06 -9.05
N VAL A 408 -4.55 23.21 -8.27
CA VAL A 408 -3.51 24.20 -8.49
C VAL A 408 -2.21 23.42 -8.65
N ALA A 409 -1.54 23.58 -9.80
CA ALA A 409 -0.22 23.03 -10.03
C ALA A 409 0.81 24.16 -10.00
N VAL A 410 1.96 23.93 -9.38
CA VAL A 410 3.06 24.92 -9.35
C VAL A 410 4.27 24.31 -10.04
N GLU A 411 4.64 24.88 -11.17
CA GLU A 411 5.80 24.44 -11.94
C GLU A 411 7.09 24.86 -11.23
N HIS A 412 8.04 23.93 -11.10
CA HIS A 412 9.38 24.30 -10.68
C HIS A 412 10.12 24.90 -11.89
N PRO A 413 10.65 26.13 -11.82
CA PRO A 413 11.28 26.82 -12.96
C PRO A 413 12.50 26.15 -13.60
N LEU A 414 12.95 25.01 -13.05
CA LEU A 414 14.17 24.31 -13.46
C LEU A 414 13.89 22.82 -13.66
N TYR A 415 13.39 22.12 -12.63
CA TYR A 415 13.22 20.67 -12.69
C TYR A 415 12.19 20.20 -13.72
N ASP A 416 11.08 20.93 -13.89
CA ASP A 416 10.04 20.54 -14.85
C ASP A 416 10.51 20.68 -16.31
N LEU A 417 11.61 21.40 -16.57
CA LEU A 417 12.23 21.53 -17.88
C LEU A 417 13.29 20.45 -18.17
N LEU A 418 13.55 19.55 -17.22
CA LEU A 418 14.62 18.55 -17.29
C LEU A 418 14.03 17.12 -17.24
N PRO A 419 13.77 16.49 -18.41
CA PRO A 419 13.11 15.18 -18.46
C PRO A 419 13.80 14.08 -17.65
N GLU A 420 15.13 14.07 -17.66
CA GLU A 420 15.99 13.09 -16.99
C GLU A 420 16.08 13.26 -15.47
N THR A 421 15.58 14.37 -14.92
CA THR A 421 15.58 14.60 -13.47
C THR A 421 14.70 13.54 -12.78
N PRO A 422 15.14 13.03 -11.61
CA PRO A 422 14.33 12.12 -10.82
C PRO A 422 12.92 12.65 -10.58
N TYR A 423 11.92 11.80 -10.76
CA TYR A 423 10.53 12.25 -10.86
C TYR A 423 10.05 13.00 -9.61
N GLN A 424 10.58 12.68 -8.42
CA GLN A 424 10.18 13.34 -7.18
C GLN A 424 10.44 14.86 -7.17
N PHE A 425 11.37 15.36 -7.98
CA PHE A 425 11.62 16.80 -8.12
C PHE A 425 10.65 17.50 -9.07
N LYS A 426 9.89 16.74 -9.86
CA LYS A 426 8.82 17.21 -10.77
C LYS A 426 7.43 17.08 -10.13
N GLU A 427 7.39 16.81 -8.83
CA GLU A 427 6.19 16.43 -8.10
C GLU A 427 6.04 17.18 -6.75
N ILE A 428 6.70 18.34 -6.61
CA ILE A 428 6.96 18.99 -5.30
C ILE A 428 5.77 19.82 -4.79
N LEU A 429 5.09 20.58 -5.65
CA LEU A 429 4.15 21.61 -5.20
C LEU A 429 2.87 21.69 -6.04
N GLY A 430 1.73 21.62 -5.35
CA GLY A 430 0.40 21.71 -5.92
C GLY A 430 -0.65 21.28 -4.90
N ALA A 431 -1.91 21.29 -5.30
CA ALA A 431 -3.02 20.75 -4.53
C ALA A 431 -4.13 20.28 -5.47
N ILE A 432 -4.80 19.19 -5.09
CA ILE A 432 -6.01 18.70 -5.76
C ILE A 432 -7.14 18.67 -4.74
N TRP A 433 -8.30 19.21 -5.12
CA TRP A 433 -9.54 19.14 -4.36
C TRP A 433 -10.43 18.05 -4.96
N ARG A 434 -10.82 17.09 -4.13
CA ARG A 434 -11.67 15.97 -4.51
C ARG A 434 -13.00 16.02 -3.79
N GLU A 435 -14.07 15.69 -4.51
CA GLU A 435 -15.43 15.69 -3.99
C GLU A 435 -15.55 14.93 -2.66
N PRO A 436 -16.26 15.50 -1.68
CA PRO A 436 -16.47 14.81 -0.40
C PRO A 436 -17.42 13.64 -0.56
N LEU A 437 -17.10 12.54 0.11
CA LEU A 437 -17.94 11.34 0.11
C LEU A 437 -19.29 11.57 0.80
N HIS A 438 -19.30 12.33 1.89
CA HIS A 438 -20.47 12.44 2.77
C HIS A 438 -21.69 13.09 2.09
N THR A 439 -21.48 13.92 1.06
CA THR A 439 -22.56 14.55 0.30
C THR A 439 -23.17 13.63 -0.77
N ARG A 440 -22.57 12.45 -0.99
CA ARG A 440 -22.99 11.44 -1.98
C ARG A 440 -23.69 10.24 -1.35
N LEU A 441 -23.79 10.20 -0.01
CA LEU A 441 -24.49 9.16 0.73
C LEU A 441 -25.95 9.55 0.93
N ALA A 442 -26.86 8.58 0.79
CA ALA A 442 -28.24 8.72 1.18
C ALA A 442 -28.38 8.66 2.71
N ALA A 443 -29.53 9.08 3.22
CA ALA A 443 -29.82 8.99 4.65
C ALA A 443 -29.75 7.53 5.13
N GLY A 444 -29.07 7.29 6.24
CA GLY A 444 -28.87 5.95 6.83
C GLY A 444 -27.67 5.18 6.29
N GLU A 445 -27.11 5.57 5.14
CA GLU A 445 -25.98 4.88 4.56
C GLU A 445 -24.67 5.16 5.28
N ARG A 446 -23.78 4.17 5.25
CA ARG A 446 -22.43 4.24 5.79
C ARG A 446 -21.41 3.84 4.74
N ALA A 447 -20.31 4.56 4.67
CA ALA A 447 -19.22 4.22 3.76
C ALA A 447 -18.01 3.73 4.53
N ARG A 448 -17.38 2.67 4.05
CA ARG A 448 -16.18 2.08 4.66
C ARG A 448 -15.16 1.76 3.59
N THR A 449 -13.90 2.07 3.88
CA THR A 449 -12.77 1.67 3.04
C THR A 449 -12.77 0.16 2.81
N LEU A 450 -12.55 -0.30 1.59
CA LEU A 450 -12.55 -1.73 1.27
C LEU A 450 -11.46 -2.47 2.08
N ALA A 451 -10.36 -1.79 2.42
CA ALA A 451 -9.31 -2.31 3.29
C ALA A 451 -9.85 -2.79 4.66
N SER A 452 -10.91 -2.16 5.17
CA SER A 452 -11.49 -2.52 6.48
C SER A 452 -12.04 -3.94 6.52
N LEU A 453 -12.48 -4.50 5.39
CA LEU A 453 -12.97 -5.88 5.34
C LEU A 453 -11.88 -6.92 5.65
N LEU A 454 -10.60 -6.53 5.52
CA LEU A 454 -9.45 -7.37 5.84
C LEU A 454 -8.99 -7.23 7.30
N HIS A 455 -9.58 -6.32 8.06
CA HIS A 455 -9.18 -6.07 9.44
C HIS A 455 -9.60 -7.21 10.37
N THR A 456 -8.73 -7.57 11.29
CA THR A 456 -9.00 -8.48 12.42
C THR A 456 -8.59 -7.78 13.70
N ASP A 457 -9.51 -7.72 14.67
CA ASP A 457 -9.28 -7.03 15.93
C ASP A 457 -8.40 -7.84 16.90
N PRO A 458 -7.99 -7.27 18.05
CA PRO A 458 -7.13 -7.98 19.02
C PRO A 458 -7.71 -9.26 19.59
N GLU A 459 -9.04 -9.39 19.60
CA GLU A 459 -9.77 -10.58 20.04
C GLU A 459 -9.89 -11.65 18.94
N GLY A 460 -9.40 -11.35 17.73
CA GLY A 460 -9.41 -12.26 16.59
C GLY A 460 -10.69 -12.18 15.75
N ARG A 461 -11.59 -11.23 16.01
CA ARG A 461 -12.82 -11.06 15.22
C ARG A 461 -12.52 -10.29 13.93
N ALA A 462 -12.85 -10.91 12.80
CA ALA A 462 -12.75 -10.26 11.50
C ALA A 462 -13.86 -9.21 11.33
N PHE A 463 -13.51 -8.06 10.78
CA PHE A 463 -14.45 -6.98 10.51
C PHE A 463 -15.59 -7.41 9.58
N VAL A 464 -15.28 -8.17 8.53
CA VAL A 464 -16.31 -8.75 7.64
C VAL A 464 -17.28 -9.66 8.41
N ALA A 465 -16.79 -10.44 9.39
CA ALA A 465 -17.65 -11.31 10.18
C ALA A 465 -18.57 -10.53 11.12
N GLU A 466 -18.09 -9.39 11.65
CA GLU A 466 -18.92 -8.45 12.40
C GLU A 466 -20.04 -7.86 11.53
N LEU A 467 -19.72 -7.34 10.34
CA LEU A 467 -20.72 -6.76 9.44
C LEU A 467 -21.79 -7.78 9.00
N VAL A 468 -21.37 -9.02 8.68
CA VAL A 468 -22.31 -10.09 8.33
C VAL A 468 -23.27 -10.38 9.49
N THR A 469 -22.77 -10.45 10.71
CA THR A 469 -23.61 -10.67 11.91
C THR A 469 -24.62 -9.53 12.10
N ARG A 470 -24.17 -8.27 11.97
CA ARG A 470 -25.02 -7.08 12.11
C ARG A 470 -26.12 -7.02 11.06
N SER A 471 -25.83 -7.48 9.85
CA SER A 471 -26.82 -7.52 8.77
C SER A 471 -27.93 -8.55 8.94
N GLY A 472 -27.74 -9.55 9.80
CA GLY A 472 -28.66 -10.67 9.95
C GLY A 472 -28.79 -11.56 8.70
N LEU A 473 -27.98 -11.35 7.66
CA LEU A 473 -27.98 -12.14 6.44
C LEU A 473 -27.13 -13.41 6.60
N ALA A 474 -27.48 -14.45 5.85
CA ALA A 474 -26.61 -15.60 5.66
C ALA A 474 -25.30 -15.14 4.97
N PRO A 475 -24.12 -15.68 5.35
CA PRO A 475 -22.84 -15.22 4.83
C PRO A 475 -22.73 -15.21 3.30
N THR A 476 -23.19 -16.26 2.62
CA THR A 476 -23.16 -16.37 1.16
C THR A 476 -24.07 -15.35 0.47
N VAL A 477 -25.19 -14.99 1.11
CA VAL A 477 -26.10 -13.93 0.65
C VAL A 477 -25.43 -12.58 0.80
N TRP A 478 -24.80 -12.29 1.94
CA TRP A 478 -24.08 -11.05 2.17
C TRP A 478 -22.90 -10.88 1.21
N LEU A 479 -22.11 -11.94 0.96
CA LEU A 479 -21.03 -11.93 -0.03
C LEU A 479 -21.55 -11.71 -1.46
N THR A 480 -22.69 -12.30 -1.80
CA THR A 480 -23.34 -12.03 -3.09
C THR A 480 -23.70 -10.54 -3.23
N ARG A 481 -24.16 -9.89 -2.15
CA ARG A 481 -24.41 -8.43 -2.13
C ARG A 481 -23.11 -7.63 -2.26
N LEU A 482 -22.05 -8.04 -1.57
CA LEU A 482 -20.73 -7.43 -1.71
C LEU A 482 -20.24 -7.46 -3.16
N PHE A 483 -20.26 -8.63 -3.81
CA PHE A 483 -19.79 -8.76 -5.19
C PHE A 483 -20.71 -8.03 -6.17
N GLY A 484 -22.02 -8.05 -5.95
CA GLY A 484 -23.00 -7.29 -6.73
C GLY A 484 -22.85 -5.77 -6.59
N ALA A 485 -22.33 -5.27 -5.46
CA ALA A 485 -22.01 -3.86 -5.28
C ALA A 485 -20.68 -3.46 -5.98
N LEU A 486 -19.68 -4.37 -5.97
CA LEU A 486 -18.33 -4.08 -6.42
C LEU A 486 -18.10 -4.33 -7.92
N LEU A 487 -18.42 -5.52 -8.41
CA LEU A 487 -17.96 -6.00 -9.71
C LEU A 487 -18.71 -5.40 -10.89
N PRO A 488 -20.06 -5.26 -10.87
CA PRO A 488 -20.80 -4.77 -12.03
C PRO A 488 -20.30 -3.45 -12.62
N PRO A 489 -20.05 -2.37 -11.83
CA PRO A 489 -19.51 -1.13 -12.41
C PRO A 489 -18.07 -1.31 -12.94
N LEU A 490 -17.20 -2.03 -12.22
CA LEU A 490 -15.81 -2.26 -12.64
C LEU A 490 -15.72 -3.04 -13.96
N LEU A 491 -16.51 -4.11 -14.08
CA LEU A 491 -16.59 -4.94 -15.28
C LEU A 491 -17.15 -4.15 -16.46
N HIS A 492 -18.17 -3.31 -16.23
CA HIS A 492 -18.76 -2.50 -17.30
C HIS A 492 -17.79 -1.45 -17.83
N PHE A 493 -17.07 -0.75 -16.94
CA PHE A 493 -16.01 0.18 -17.34
C PHE A 493 -14.92 -0.52 -18.18
N LEU A 494 -14.49 -1.71 -17.77
CA LEU A 494 -13.53 -2.52 -18.51
C LEU A 494 -14.08 -2.94 -19.89
N TYR A 495 -15.23 -3.61 -19.93
CA TYR A 495 -15.74 -4.22 -21.16
C TYR A 495 -16.26 -3.19 -22.16
N ARG A 496 -17.08 -2.24 -21.69
CA ARG A 496 -17.70 -1.25 -22.58
C ARG A 496 -16.71 -0.16 -22.97
N TYR A 497 -15.98 0.39 -21.99
CA TYR A 497 -15.18 1.59 -22.19
C TYR A 497 -13.68 1.31 -22.28
N GLY A 498 -13.22 0.07 -22.09
CA GLY A 498 -11.79 -0.25 -21.99
C GLY A 498 -11.11 0.65 -20.99
N THR A 499 -11.77 0.92 -19.86
CA THR A 499 -11.31 1.84 -18.81
C THR A 499 -11.28 1.07 -17.51
N VAL A 500 -10.20 1.16 -16.76
CA VAL A 500 -10.06 0.53 -15.44
C VAL A 500 -9.63 1.55 -14.42
N PHE A 501 -10.03 1.27 -13.19
CA PHE A 501 -9.54 1.93 -11.99
C PHE A 501 -8.56 0.99 -11.29
N SER A 502 -7.90 1.47 -10.22
CA SER A 502 -7.16 0.62 -9.28
C SER A 502 -8.03 0.31 -8.04
N PRO A 503 -8.94 -0.70 -8.07
CA PRO A 503 -9.87 -1.01 -6.98
C PRO A 503 -9.22 -1.75 -5.80
N HIS A 504 -8.06 -1.29 -5.34
CA HIS A 504 -7.43 -1.84 -4.13
C HIS A 504 -8.09 -1.29 -2.86
N GLY A 505 -7.74 -1.87 -1.71
CA GLY A 505 -8.38 -1.60 -0.42
C GLY A 505 -8.55 -0.12 -0.07
N GLU A 506 -7.53 0.71 -0.36
CA GLU A 506 -7.55 2.15 -0.07
C GLU A 506 -8.42 2.99 -1.03
N ASN A 507 -8.52 2.63 -2.32
CA ASN A 507 -9.17 3.46 -3.36
C ASN A 507 -10.63 3.07 -3.61
N ALA A 508 -10.99 1.83 -3.27
CA ALA A 508 -12.36 1.35 -3.31
C ALA A 508 -13.02 1.55 -1.94
N ILE A 509 -14.23 2.07 -1.95
CA ILE A 509 -15.05 2.33 -0.76
C ILE A 509 -16.38 1.61 -0.95
N VAL A 510 -16.79 0.83 0.04
CA VAL A 510 -18.06 0.12 0.02
C VAL A 510 -19.09 0.94 0.78
N VAL A 511 -20.21 1.23 0.12
CA VAL A 511 -21.38 1.86 0.76
C VAL A 511 -22.31 0.76 1.24
N PHE A 512 -22.77 0.90 2.47
CA PHE A 512 -23.68 0.01 3.17
C PHE A 512 -24.97 0.76 3.49
N ASP A 513 -26.09 0.04 3.53
CA ASP A 513 -27.34 0.56 4.09
C ASP A 513 -27.30 0.60 5.64
N ASP A 514 -28.44 0.94 6.25
CA ASP A 514 -28.57 1.06 7.70
C ASP A 514 -28.54 -0.30 8.44
N GLN A 515 -28.57 -1.42 7.71
CA GLN A 515 -28.37 -2.78 8.24
C GLN A 515 -27.00 -3.38 7.84
N ASP A 516 -26.00 -2.57 7.48
CA ASP A 516 -24.66 -3.07 7.15
C ASP A 516 -24.63 -4.06 5.95
N VAL A 517 -25.60 -3.96 5.03
CA VAL A 517 -25.58 -4.70 3.76
C VAL A 517 -24.90 -3.86 2.67
N PRO A 518 -23.92 -4.41 1.92
CA PRO A 518 -23.29 -3.70 0.80
C PRO A 518 -24.32 -3.36 -0.28
N VAL A 519 -24.37 -2.09 -0.68
CA VAL A 519 -25.33 -1.60 -1.68
C VAL A 519 -24.69 -1.04 -2.94
N ARG A 520 -23.52 -0.40 -2.86
CA ARG A 520 -22.81 0.12 -4.04
C ARG A 520 -21.34 0.45 -3.77
N LEU A 521 -20.60 0.59 -4.86
CA LEU A 521 -19.21 1.00 -4.88
C LEU A 521 -19.05 2.52 -4.99
N ALA A 522 -18.10 3.06 -4.23
CA ALA A 522 -17.51 4.37 -4.45
C ALA A 522 -16.01 4.22 -4.80
N ILE A 523 -15.52 4.99 -5.78
CA ILE A 523 -14.12 4.97 -6.23
C ILE A 523 -13.55 6.38 -6.19
N LYS A 524 -12.28 6.50 -5.81
CA LYS A 524 -11.47 7.73 -5.83
C LYS A 524 -10.14 7.52 -6.56
N ASP A 525 -9.37 8.60 -6.68
CA ASP A 525 -8.05 8.67 -7.34
C ASP A 525 -8.11 8.36 -8.85
N PHE A 526 -8.49 9.35 -9.66
CA PHE A 526 -8.65 9.13 -11.11
C PHE A 526 -7.38 9.40 -11.89
N VAL A 527 -6.81 10.60 -11.76
CA VAL A 527 -5.70 11.01 -12.64
C VAL A 527 -4.43 10.18 -12.45
N ASP A 528 -4.27 9.57 -11.26
CA ASP A 528 -3.11 8.75 -10.95
C ASP A 528 -3.30 7.26 -11.33
N ASP A 529 -4.54 6.75 -11.35
CA ASP A 529 -4.83 5.31 -11.38
C ASP A 529 -5.72 4.86 -12.56
N VAL A 530 -6.44 5.76 -13.23
CA VAL A 530 -7.26 5.37 -14.39
C VAL A 530 -6.36 5.05 -15.57
N ASN A 531 -6.55 3.84 -16.10
CA ASN A 531 -5.86 3.35 -17.29
C ASN A 531 -6.90 3.01 -18.37
N ILE A 532 -6.51 3.16 -19.62
CA ILE A 532 -7.39 2.86 -20.77
C ILE A 532 -6.76 1.81 -21.68
N SER A 533 -7.58 1.17 -22.51
CA SER A 533 -7.07 0.18 -23.46
C SER A 533 -6.21 0.86 -24.53
N ALA A 534 -5.02 0.30 -24.76
CA ALA A 534 -4.16 0.65 -25.89
C ALA A 534 -4.76 0.22 -27.23
N ARG A 535 -5.73 -0.71 -27.25
CA ARG A 535 -6.52 -1.01 -28.43
C ARG A 535 -7.63 0.03 -28.56
N PRO A 536 -7.70 0.80 -29.65
CA PRO A 536 -8.73 1.82 -29.83
C PRO A 536 -10.14 1.22 -29.80
N LEU A 537 -11.02 1.86 -29.05
CA LEU A 537 -12.43 1.52 -28.95
C LEU A 537 -13.29 2.71 -29.45
N PRO A 538 -14.45 2.50 -30.07
CA PRO A 538 -15.33 3.60 -30.50
C PRO A 538 -15.68 4.56 -29.36
N GLU A 539 -15.78 4.06 -28.13
CA GLU A 539 -16.04 4.88 -26.96
C GLU A 539 -14.91 5.89 -26.66
N HIS A 540 -13.71 5.68 -27.18
CA HIS A 540 -12.56 6.58 -27.03
C HIS A 540 -12.59 7.78 -27.98
N ASP A 541 -13.45 7.78 -29.01
CA ASP A 541 -13.48 8.85 -30.02
C ASP A 541 -13.90 10.20 -29.43
N SER A 542 -14.72 10.17 -28.37
CA SER A 542 -15.18 11.36 -27.65
C SER A 542 -14.27 11.75 -26.46
N MET A 543 -13.11 11.13 -26.33
CA MET A 543 -12.13 11.48 -25.28
C MET A 543 -11.41 12.78 -25.64
N PRO A 544 -11.43 13.81 -24.76
CA PRO A 544 -10.69 15.05 -24.99
C PRO A 544 -9.18 14.80 -25.12
N ASP A 545 -8.51 15.54 -26.00
CA ASP A 545 -7.06 15.36 -26.23
C ASP A 545 -6.22 15.57 -24.96
N ALA A 546 -6.63 16.48 -24.09
CA ALA A 546 -5.99 16.70 -22.79
C ALA A 546 -6.05 15.45 -21.88
N VAL A 547 -7.13 14.68 -21.96
CA VAL A 547 -7.30 13.41 -21.23
C VAL A 547 -6.48 12.31 -21.91
N ARG A 548 -6.54 12.23 -23.25
CA ARG A 548 -5.79 11.23 -24.03
C ARG A 548 -4.27 11.31 -23.80
N ARG A 549 -3.72 12.53 -23.67
CA ARG A 549 -2.28 12.72 -23.45
C ARG A 549 -1.79 12.28 -22.07
N ILE A 550 -2.66 12.29 -21.05
CA ILE A 550 -2.25 12.05 -19.67
C ILE A 550 -2.53 10.63 -19.19
N LEU A 551 -3.63 10.03 -19.66
CA LEU A 551 -4.02 8.69 -19.22
C LEU A 551 -3.06 7.66 -19.80
N LEU A 552 -2.62 6.75 -18.94
CA LEU A 552 -1.80 5.62 -19.35
C LEU A 552 -2.65 4.61 -20.12
N THR A 553 -2.03 3.99 -21.12
CA THR A 553 -2.67 2.99 -21.98
C THR A 553 -2.01 1.64 -21.76
N GLU A 554 -2.82 0.59 -21.61
CA GLU A 554 -2.33 -0.77 -21.42
C GLU A 554 -2.94 -1.74 -22.43
N SER A 555 -2.20 -2.81 -22.74
CA SER A 555 -2.72 -3.88 -23.60
C SER A 555 -4.02 -4.47 -22.99
N PRO A 556 -5.00 -4.93 -23.79
CA PRO A 556 -6.23 -5.50 -23.25
C PRO A 556 -6.01 -6.61 -22.22
N THR A 557 -5.02 -7.48 -22.44
CA THR A 557 -4.65 -8.56 -21.52
C THR A 557 -4.08 -8.03 -20.20
N PHE A 558 -3.28 -6.96 -20.23
CA PHE A 558 -2.75 -6.38 -19.00
C PHE A 558 -3.80 -5.52 -18.28
N LEU A 559 -4.74 -4.90 -19.01
CA LEU A 559 -5.79 -4.07 -18.43
C LEU A 559 -6.68 -4.87 -17.44
N THR A 560 -6.90 -6.17 -17.67
CA THR A 560 -7.62 -7.05 -16.72
C THR A 560 -6.89 -7.21 -15.38
N GLN A 561 -5.56 -7.01 -15.34
CA GLN A 561 -4.76 -7.09 -14.12
C GLN A 561 -5.16 -6.04 -13.09
N PHE A 562 -5.77 -4.93 -13.48
CA PHE A 562 -6.27 -3.95 -12.52
C PHE A 562 -7.37 -4.54 -11.63
N ILE A 563 -8.19 -5.46 -12.17
CA ILE A 563 -9.21 -6.18 -11.39
C ILE A 563 -8.61 -7.48 -10.83
N HIS A 564 -7.91 -8.29 -11.64
CA HIS A 564 -7.30 -9.54 -11.17
C HIS A 564 -6.28 -9.27 -10.05
N SER A 565 -5.28 -8.44 -10.29
CA SER A 565 -4.25 -8.15 -9.29
C SER A 565 -4.70 -7.14 -8.25
N GLY A 566 -5.37 -6.05 -8.65
CA GLY A 566 -5.78 -4.98 -7.72
C GLY A 566 -6.85 -5.42 -6.71
N LEU A 567 -7.89 -6.12 -7.17
CA LEU A 567 -9.00 -6.56 -6.33
C LEU A 567 -8.89 -8.03 -5.93
N PHE A 568 -8.72 -8.96 -6.88
CA PHE A 568 -8.79 -10.38 -6.55
C PHE A 568 -7.56 -10.86 -5.77
N VAL A 569 -6.35 -10.60 -6.25
CA VAL A 569 -5.10 -10.94 -5.55
C VAL A 569 -4.81 -9.96 -4.41
N GLY A 570 -5.08 -8.67 -4.62
CA GLY A 570 -4.76 -7.61 -3.66
C GLY A 570 -5.70 -7.50 -2.46
N VAL A 571 -6.94 -7.99 -2.59
CA VAL A 571 -7.97 -7.92 -1.53
C VAL A 571 -8.61 -9.27 -1.28
N PHE A 572 -9.25 -9.88 -2.28
CA PHE A 572 -10.06 -11.09 -2.05
C PHE A 572 -9.24 -12.31 -1.64
N ARG A 573 -7.99 -12.43 -2.07
CA ARG A 573 -7.02 -13.45 -1.60
C ARG A 573 -6.84 -13.43 -0.07
N TYR A 574 -7.02 -12.27 0.56
CA TYR A 574 -6.96 -12.10 2.01
C TYR A 574 -8.34 -12.16 2.68
N LEU A 575 -9.39 -11.78 1.95
CA LEU A 575 -10.77 -11.84 2.44
C LEU A 575 -11.32 -13.26 2.49
N SER A 576 -11.06 -14.09 1.46
CA SER A 576 -11.62 -15.45 1.39
C SER A 576 -11.19 -16.35 2.56
N PRO A 577 -9.94 -16.32 3.05
CA PRO A 577 -9.54 -16.90 4.33
C PRO A 577 -10.43 -16.52 5.53
N LEU A 578 -10.73 -15.23 5.70
CA LEU A 578 -11.51 -14.75 6.83
C LEU A 578 -12.96 -15.24 6.74
N CYS A 579 -13.51 -15.28 5.52
CA CYS A 579 -14.84 -15.84 5.26
C CYS A 579 -14.88 -17.35 5.52
N GLU A 580 -13.85 -18.10 5.15
CA GLU A 580 -13.78 -19.52 5.44
C GLU A 580 -13.74 -19.78 6.95
N GLU A 581 -12.83 -19.10 7.65
CA GLU A 581 -12.56 -19.34 9.07
C GLU A 581 -13.69 -18.86 10.00
N GLN A 582 -14.31 -17.72 9.70
CA GLN A 582 -15.26 -17.08 10.61
C GLN A 582 -16.70 -17.05 10.10
N LEU A 583 -16.92 -17.33 8.82
CA LEU A 583 -18.26 -17.37 8.22
C LEU A 583 -18.64 -18.76 7.69
N GLY A 584 -17.71 -19.71 7.68
CA GLY A 584 -17.94 -21.06 7.16
C GLY A 584 -18.21 -21.10 5.66
N VAL A 585 -17.69 -20.12 4.89
CA VAL A 585 -17.78 -20.08 3.43
C VAL A 585 -16.46 -20.57 2.83
N PRO A 586 -16.38 -21.80 2.31
CA PRO A 586 -15.18 -22.34 1.70
C PRO A 586 -14.59 -21.45 0.61
N GLU A 587 -13.26 -21.47 0.42
CA GLU A 587 -12.61 -20.63 -0.61
C GLU A 587 -13.18 -20.89 -2.02
N ASP A 588 -13.48 -22.15 -2.38
CA ASP A 588 -14.07 -22.50 -3.69
C ASP A 588 -15.49 -21.94 -3.87
N GLU A 589 -16.31 -21.92 -2.82
CA GLU A 589 -17.62 -21.28 -2.85
C GLU A 589 -17.48 -19.76 -3.00
N PHE A 590 -16.58 -19.12 -2.24
CA PHE A 590 -16.29 -17.69 -2.36
C PHE A 590 -15.95 -17.29 -3.81
N TRP A 591 -15.03 -18.02 -4.45
CA TRP A 591 -14.63 -17.73 -5.84
C TRP A 591 -15.71 -18.10 -6.86
N SER A 592 -16.54 -19.11 -6.57
CA SER A 592 -17.71 -19.43 -7.38
C SER A 592 -18.72 -18.28 -7.40
N LEU A 593 -18.93 -17.59 -6.26
CA LEU A 593 -19.78 -16.39 -6.19
C LEU A 593 -19.20 -15.23 -7.00
N VAL A 594 -17.89 -14.97 -6.91
CA VAL A 594 -17.19 -13.96 -7.74
C VAL A 594 -17.37 -14.28 -9.24
N ARG A 595 -17.14 -15.53 -9.62
CA ARG A 595 -17.32 -15.98 -11.01
C ARG A 595 -18.77 -15.85 -11.47
N ALA A 596 -19.73 -16.18 -10.61
CA ALA A 596 -21.15 -16.07 -10.93
C ALA A 596 -21.55 -14.62 -11.23
N GLU A 597 -20.97 -13.63 -10.55
CA GLU A 597 -21.21 -12.21 -10.85
C GLU A 597 -20.67 -11.81 -12.23
N ILE A 598 -19.46 -12.26 -12.59
CA ILE A 598 -18.86 -12.01 -13.92
C ILE A 598 -19.75 -12.60 -15.02
N VAL A 599 -20.18 -13.86 -14.86
CA VAL A 599 -21.06 -14.52 -15.84
C VAL A 599 -22.44 -13.86 -15.90
N ARG A 600 -22.97 -13.37 -14.78
CA ARG A 600 -24.21 -12.60 -14.75
C ARG A 600 -24.09 -11.30 -15.53
N HIS A 601 -22.94 -10.62 -15.42
CA HIS A 601 -22.65 -9.44 -16.23
C HIS A 601 -22.59 -9.79 -17.73
N HIS A 602 -21.92 -10.89 -18.11
CA HIS A 602 -21.89 -11.35 -19.50
C HIS A 602 -23.29 -11.65 -20.05
N ALA A 603 -24.13 -12.33 -19.28
CA ALA A 603 -25.50 -12.65 -19.66
C ALA A 603 -26.39 -11.40 -19.80
N ARG A 604 -26.09 -10.33 -19.06
CA ARG A 604 -26.81 -9.06 -19.11
C ARG A 604 -26.49 -8.23 -20.36
N PHE A 605 -25.27 -8.34 -20.89
CA PHE A 605 -24.79 -7.55 -22.02
C PHE A 605 -24.25 -8.45 -23.15
N PRO A 606 -25.08 -9.33 -23.74
CA PRO A 606 -24.64 -10.27 -24.78
C PRO A 606 -24.04 -9.57 -26.01
N GLU A 607 -24.39 -8.31 -26.26
CA GLU A 607 -23.84 -7.49 -27.34
C GLU A 607 -22.35 -7.12 -27.14
N LEU A 608 -21.81 -7.27 -25.93
CA LEU A 608 -20.40 -7.04 -25.61
C LEU A 608 -19.53 -8.29 -25.72
N LYS A 609 -20.02 -9.37 -26.36
CA LYS A 609 -19.30 -10.65 -26.50
C LYS A 609 -17.84 -10.50 -26.94
N ASP A 610 -17.59 -9.75 -28.02
CA ASP A 610 -16.23 -9.53 -28.53
C ASP A 610 -15.35 -8.79 -27.52
N ARG A 611 -15.94 -7.98 -26.63
CA ARG A 611 -15.25 -7.32 -25.52
C ARG A 611 -14.91 -8.29 -24.40
N PHE A 612 -15.78 -9.25 -24.11
CA PHE A 612 -15.50 -10.31 -23.14
C PHE A 612 -14.32 -11.17 -23.58
N GLU A 613 -14.24 -11.49 -24.87
CA GLU A 613 -13.09 -12.20 -25.46
C GLU A 613 -11.82 -11.34 -25.46
N MET A 614 -11.94 -10.02 -25.69
CA MET A 614 -10.81 -9.08 -25.68
C MET A 614 -10.23 -8.86 -24.28
N PHE A 615 -11.08 -8.77 -23.26
CA PHE A 615 -10.72 -8.53 -21.86
C PHE A 615 -11.04 -9.77 -21.01
N ASP A 616 -10.55 -10.93 -21.41
CA ASP A 616 -10.94 -12.20 -20.80
C ASP A 616 -10.52 -12.28 -19.31
N MET A 617 -11.52 -12.28 -18.44
CA MET A 617 -11.35 -12.38 -16.98
C MET A 617 -11.28 -13.84 -16.49
N LEU A 618 -11.61 -14.80 -17.35
CA LEU A 618 -11.78 -16.22 -17.04
C LEU A 618 -10.68 -17.10 -17.66
N THR A 619 -9.55 -16.49 -18.04
CA THR A 619 -8.36 -17.19 -18.54
C THR A 619 -7.87 -18.23 -17.52
N PRO A 620 -7.24 -19.35 -17.94
CA PRO A 620 -6.77 -20.39 -17.02
C PRO A 620 -5.70 -19.93 -16.02
N ARG A 621 -4.88 -18.96 -16.44
CA ARG A 621 -3.76 -18.42 -15.68
C ARG A 621 -3.66 -16.94 -15.92
N ILE A 622 -3.20 -16.22 -14.90
CA ILE A 622 -2.89 -14.79 -14.98
C ILE A 622 -1.41 -14.58 -14.70
N GLU A 623 -0.84 -13.52 -15.27
CA GLU A 623 0.50 -13.08 -14.88
C GLU A 623 0.50 -12.72 -13.40
N ARG A 624 1.58 -13.11 -12.70
CA ARG A 624 1.76 -12.75 -11.29
C ARG A 624 2.51 -11.44 -11.22
N LEU A 625 1.80 -10.36 -10.92
CA LEU A 625 2.44 -9.14 -10.45
C LEU A 625 3.16 -9.44 -9.13
N CYS A 626 4.26 -8.74 -8.85
CA CYS A 626 5.14 -8.97 -7.72
C CYS A 626 5.61 -7.63 -7.12
N LEU A 627 4.91 -7.15 -6.09
CA LEU A 627 5.15 -5.82 -5.51
C LEU A 627 6.38 -5.78 -4.61
N ASN A 628 6.70 -6.86 -3.90
CA ASN A 628 7.91 -6.90 -3.07
C ASN A 628 9.16 -7.03 -3.94
N ARG A 629 9.10 -7.76 -5.07
CA ARG A 629 10.20 -7.86 -6.05
C ARG A 629 10.61 -6.51 -6.62
N ASN A 630 9.70 -5.54 -6.77
CA ASN A 630 10.09 -4.18 -7.14
C ASN A 630 11.16 -3.64 -6.22
N ARG A 631 10.92 -3.72 -4.91
CA ARG A 631 11.86 -3.24 -3.91
C ARG A 631 13.13 -4.07 -3.86
N LEU A 632 13.01 -5.40 -3.93
CA LEU A 632 14.15 -6.30 -3.70
C LEU A 632 15.08 -6.43 -4.92
N HIS A 633 14.54 -6.40 -6.14
CA HIS A 633 15.30 -6.81 -7.33
C HIS A 633 15.27 -5.80 -8.49
N VAL A 634 14.29 -4.90 -8.56
CA VAL A 634 14.11 -4.02 -9.73
C VAL A 634 14.55 -2.59 -9.43
N ASP A 635 13.96 -1.98 -8.41
CA ASP A 635 14.07 -0.55 -8.12
C ASP A 635 15.06 -0.28 -6.98
N GLY A 636 15.09 -1.12 -5.95
CA GLY A 636 15.87 -0.85 -4.74
C GLY A 636 15.44 0.47 -4.11
N TYR A 637 16.41 1.36 -3.86
CA TYR A 637 16.21 2.71 -3.32
C TYR A 637 16.79 3.79 -4.23
N ARG A 638 16.91 3.50 -5.53
CA ARG A 638 17.55 4.38 -6.51
C ARG A 638 16.55 5.40 -7.03
N ASP A 639 17.05 6.60 -7.30
CA ASP A 639 16.30 7.63 -8.01
C ASP A 639 16.06 7.22 -9.47
N ARG A 640 14.89 7.61 -10.00
CA ARG A 640 14.42 7.30 -11.36
C ARG A 640 13.76 8.52 -11.97
N SER A 641 13.88 8.72 -13.28
CA SER A 641 13.21 9.81 -14.01
C SER A 641 11.70 9.60 -14.18
N GLN A 642 11.22 8.37 -13.96
CA GLN A 642 9.83 7.94 -14.04
C GLN A 642 9.44 7.07 -12.83
N ARG A 643 8.14 7.03 -12.52
CA ARG A 643 7.60 6.16 -11.47
C ARG A 643 7.79 4.68 -11.85
N PRO A 644 8.05 3.80 -10.86
CA PRO A 644 8.20 2.36 -11.11
C PRO A 644 6.88 1.72 -11.55
N HIS A 645 6.99 0.68 -12.38
CA HIS A 645 5.89 -0.21 -12.75
C HIS A 645 5.99 -1.52 -11.97
N ALA A 646 4.85 -2.14 -11.66
CA ALA A 646 4.84 -3.42 -10.93
C ALA A 646 5.63 -4.50 -11.70
N ALA A 647 6.53 -5.20 -11.02
CA ALA A 647 7.28 -6.29 -11.61
C ALA A 647 6.35 -7.48 -11.91
N VAL A 648 6.61 -8.19 -13.00
CA VAL A 648 5.91 -9.43 -13.36
C VAL A 648 6.87 -10.59 -13.26
N HIS A 649 6.47 -11.67 -12.58
CA HIS A 649 7.29 -12.87 -12.49
C HIS A 649 6.44 -14.14 -12.47
N GLY A 650 6.45 -14.90 -13.56
CA GLY A 650 5.68 -16.13 -13.69
C GLY A 650 4.17 -15.90 -13.79
N THR A 651 3.40 -16.96 -13.56
CA THR A 651 1.93 -16.95 -13.65
C THR A 651 1.32 -17.74 -12.50
N VAL A 652 0.09 -17.42 -12.13
CA VAL A 652 -0.69 -18.15 -11.12
C VAL A 652 -2.00 -18.71 -11.72
N PRO A 653 -2.51 -19.85 -11.23
CA PRO A 653 -3.82 -20.34 -11.63
C PRO A 653 -4.92 -19.34 -11.31
N ASN A 654 -5.87 -19.15 -12.22
CA ASN A 654 -7.04 -18.32 -11.99
C ASN A 654 -8.18 -19.19 -11.42
N PRO A 655 -8.64 -18.97 -10.17
CA PRO A 655 -9.74 -19.73 -9.56
C PRO A 655 -11.08 -19.51 -10.27
N LEU A 656 -11.18 -18.49 -11.13
CA LEU A 656 -12.37 -18.22 -11.93
C LEU A 656 -12.48 -19.12 -13.18
N HIS A 657 -11.38 -19.76 -13.56
CA HIS A 657 -11.38 -20.72 -14.66
C HIS A 657 -11.93 -22.07 -14.16
N PRO A 658 -12.87 -22.71 -14.87
CA PRO A 658 -13.34 -24.03 -14.49
C PRO A 658 -12.17 -25.01 -14.48
N LEU A 659 -11.82 -25.55 -13.32
CA LEU A 659 -11.02 -26.77 -13.27
C LEU A 659 -11.90 -27.86 -13.87
N GLY A 660 -11.56 -28.36 -15.06
CA GLY A 660 -12.10 -29.63 -15.52
C GLY A 660 -11.92 -30.62 -14.38
N ARG A 661 -13.01 -31.19 -13.86
CA ARG A 661 -12.95 -32.25 -12.85
C ARG A 661 -12.06 -33.35 -13.41
N VAL A 662 -10.80 -33.39 -13.01
CA VAL A 662 -9.97 -34.58 -13.15
C VAL A 662 -10.55 -35.53 -12.11
N GLY A 663 -11.48 -36.36 -12.55
CA GLY A 663 -12.15 -37.33 -11.69
C GLY A 663 -11.18 -38.38 -11.19
N GLY A 664 -11.46 -38.87 -9.98
CA GLY A 664 -11.11 -40.21 -9.50
C GLY A 664 -9.70 -40.39 -9.01
#